data_AF-A0A4Q5NSS0-F1
#
_entry.id   AF-A0A4Q5NSS0-F1
#
_cell.length_a   1.000
_cell.length_b   1.000
_cell.length_c   1.000
_cell.angle_alpha   90.00
_cell.angle_beta   90.00
_cell.angle_gamma   90.00
#
_symmetry.space_group_name_H-M   'P 1'
#
loop_
_entity.id
_entity.type
_entity.pdbx_description
1 polymer ?
#
loop_
_entity_poly.entity_id
_entity_poly.type
_entity_poly.pdbx_seq_one_letter_code
_entity_poly.pdbx_strand_id
1 'polypeptide(L)'
;MSLHLKFLSAGSEVFSMTTNVTDPTLDGQWLDFYALLDVPVSADEDVIRRRIGKVYADSSANTEHRDMKLRMYYLSLVERVLPQARRVLLDPQWRAKYDRQHILHSIGDPTAQNYVAFIAAMRGGEISNQPDSDLSQLPARVQDEINAAREVVECARAGLELELLPSQAVKTKAVPPHTLSKPEVRSSSLPPKPSSLPSKVTAQPAKPSASAKPEALIPEASAPKKPLNPTRERSVASERPVASVHRETTVVNNPVQTQHEQPEPVAPPKAKKSTPSAPVVEIQEGELVRAKMLTAEEARDIRRRRNSHVDDEPFVAPPSFHEKISGEPKLPPRKGANGSSPSRVVVGDNTVGGRKRVLSPTSLNLMVAITGVLFTISIQKFASTPAVATSTERMPILLVASPEIAPALQNAETVWEKTNDGQYYDVVLQELDESGGVRRALNGGETAPDVWIPANDSAIESYNALAPRFKRQTLALGDSLARTPIVLMARSDRAGELRRRFPNHQIGSWDALRDAITAGASGHFGLSDPQKTSVGALTRFSMSREWADSNGMAPREAAKSNGFWKWMNTFELNTPSAYPSMSDLVNDLTQDGASRVWWGLTYESDALRSMSKGEAVEVYYLPRTILADHPFCDVERVGAGVEVAAARQEFKRFLRSEDGQKSLLLSGMRPSNLSLQTHVKGNPFTNVNFQSRGIHQTLGRDERDGSSTLPVLLGAWAKRFK
;
A
#
# COMPACT_ATOMS: atom_id res chain seq x y z
N MET A 1 74.34 -26.14 18.54
CA MET A 1 73.44 -27.31 18.44
C MET A 1 72.54 -27.06 17.23
N SER A 2 72.97 -27.44 16.01
CA SER A 2 72.68 -28.73 15.31
C SER A 2 71.17 -28.95 15.17
N LEU A 3 70.54 -29.15 14.00
CA LEU A 3 70.90 -29.57 12.64
C LEU A 3 69.74 -29.07 11.70
N HIS A 4 69.92 -28.55 10.48
CA HIS A 4 70.43 -29.10 9.21
C HIS A 4 69.32 -29.62 8.25
N LEU A 5 69.34 -29.10 7.00
CA LEU A 5 68.96 -29.72 5.71
C LEU A 5 67.44 -29.85 5.42
N LYS A 6 66.92 -29.75 4.18
CA LYS A 6 67.48 -29.83 2.82
C LYS A 6 66.45 -29.30 1.82
N PHE A 7 66.90 -28.59 0.78
CA PHE A 7 66.17 -28.37 -0.47
C PHE A 7 66.16 -29.67 -1.30
N LEU A 8 65.03 -30.00 -1.94
CA LEU A 8 64.97 -30.75 -3.20
C LEU A 8 63.80 -30.25 -4.04
N SER A 9 64.14 -29.93 -5.29
CA SER A 9 63.29 -29.48 -6.39
C SER A 9 62.65 -30.68 -7.09
N ALA A 10 61.38 -30.60 -7.47
CA ALA A 10 60.83 -31.14 -8.73
C ALA A 10 59.33 -30.82 -8.84
N GLY A 11 58.88 -30.46 -10.04
CA GLY A 11 57.49 -30.59 -10.46
C GLY A 11 56.76 -29.27 -10.69
N SER A 12 56.94 -28.69 -11.88
CA SER A 12 55.93 -27.81 -12.45
C SER A 12 54.71 -28.65 -12.83
N GLU A 13 53.70 -28.69 -11.97
CA GLU A 13 52.34 -29.00 -12.41
C GLU A 13 51.57 -27.70 -12.54
N VAL A 14 51.22 -27.41 -13.79
CA VAL A 14 50.24 -26.43 -14.19
C VAL A 14 48.89 -26.90 -13.62
N PHE A 15 48.53 -26.44 -12.42
CA PHE A 15 47.15 -26.50 -11.98
C PHE A 15 46.38 -25.40 -12.69
N SER A 16 45.95 -25.74 -13.91
CA SER A 16 44.85 -25.10 -14.59
C SER A 16 43.64 -25.17 -13.67
N MET A 17 43.22 -24.05 -13.07
CA MET A 17 41.86 -23.93 -12.56
C MET A 17 40.92 -23.97 -13.76
N THR A 18 40.45 -25.18 -14.04
CA THR A 18 39.22 -25.45 -14.77
C THR A 18 38.11 -24.60 -14.17
N THR A 19 37.67 -23.58 -14.91
CA THR A 19 36.31 -23.10 -14.81
C THR A 19 35.39 -24.22 -15.30
N ASN A 20 35.13 -25.22 -14.44
CA ASN A 20 33.91 -26.01 -14.54
C ASN A 20 32.77 -25.15 -14.00
N VAL A 21 32.44 -24.09 -14.75
CA VAL A 21 31.17 -23.38 -14.67
C VAL A 21 30.43 -23.74 -15.94
N THR A 22 29.99 -25.00 -16.02
CA THR A 22 29.06 -25.48 -17.05
C THR A 22 27.62 -25.41 -16.57
N ASP A 23 27.33 -24.74 -15.45
CA ASP A 23 25.97 -24.49 -15.03
C ASP A 23 25.72 -22.97 -14.85
N PRO A 24 25.12 -22.30 -15.86
CA PRO A 24 24.74 -20.90 -15.77
C PRO A 24 23.43 -20.75 -14.99
N THR A 25 23.29 -21.44 -13.87
CA THR A 25 22.16 -21.23 -12.97
C THR A 25 22.34 -19.90 -12.27
N LEU A 26 21.32 -19.05 -12.35
CA LEU A 26 21.24 -17.73 -11.70
C LEU A 26 21.55 -17.77 -10.20
N ASP A 27 21.41 -18.94 -9.59
CA ASP A 27 21.63 -19.19 -8.18
C ASP A 27 23.13 -19.20 -7.78
N GLY A 28 24.09 -19.17 -8.71
CA GLY A 28 25.53 -19.21 -8.37
C GLY A 28 26.23 -17.87 -8.13
N GLN A 29 25.61 -16.73 -8.47
CA GLN A 29 26.33 -15.45 -8.54
C GLN A 29 26.36 -14.70 -7.20
N TRP A 30 27.55 -14.31 -6.77
CA TRP A 30 27.75 -13.36 -5.66
C TRP A 30 27.56 -11.92 -6.14
N LEU A 31 26.85 -11.12 -5.35
CA LEU A 31 26.65 -9.71 -5.61
C LEU A 31 27.56 -8.89 -4.70
N ASP A 32 28.50 -8.14 -5.28
CA ASP A 32 29.41 -7.26 -4.56
C ASP A 32 28.88 -5.82 -4.48
N PHE A 33 28.29 -5.47 -3.33
CA PHE A 33 27.78 -4.13 -3.06
C PHE A 33 28.90 -3.10 -2.88
N TYR A 34 30.09 -3.51 -2.46
CA TYR A 34 31.24 -2.62 -2.35
C TYR A 34 31.72 -2.18 -3.74
N ALA A 35 31.77 -3.11 -4.69
CA ALA A 35 32.04 -2.80 -6.09
C ALA A 35 30.94 -1.96 -6.74
N LEU A 36 29.66 -2.29 -6.49
CA LEU A 36 28.51 -1.50 -6.96
C LEU A 36 28.56 -0.04 -6.50
N LEU A 37 28.89 0.16 -5.23
CA LEU A 37 28.97 1.48 -4.63
C LEU A 37 30.33 2.15 -4.87
N ASP A 38 31.34 1.44 -5.37
CA ASP A 38 32.70 1.96 -5.52
C ASP A 38 33.23 2.52 -4.19
N VAL A 39 33.18 1.68 -3.16
CA VAL A 39 33.71 1.96 -1.80
C VAL A 39 34.45 0.73 -1.28
N PRO A 40 35.53 0.90 -0.50
CA PRO A 40 36.25 -0.24 0.07
C PRO A 40 35.44 -0.94 1.17
N VAL A 41 35.73 -2.21 1.43
CA VAL A 41 35.09 -3.01 2.50
C VAL A 41 35.27 -2.36 3.88
N SER A 42 36.38 -1.64 4.08
CA SER A 42 36.69 -0.91 5.32
C SER A 42 35.99 0.45 5.46
N ALA A 43 35.12 0.84 4.53
CA ALA A 43 34.46 2.15 4.57
C ALA A 43 33.51 2.30 5.79
N ASP A 44 33.54 3.44 6.46
CA ASP A 44 32.61 3.71 7.57
C ASP A 44 31.15 3.76 7.10
N GLU A 45 30.21 3.51 8.02
CA GLU A 45 28.77 3.51 7.74
C GLU A 45 28.30 4.82 7.06
N ASP A 46 28.82 5.97 7.49
CA ASP A 46 28.50 7.27 6.90
C ASP A 46 29.00 7.43 5.46
N VAL A 47 30.12 6.80 5.11
CA VAL A 47 30.64 6.80 3.74
C VAL A 47 29.73 5.94 2.86
N ILE A 48 29.36 4.75 3.34
CA ILE A 48 28.43 3.85 2.64
C ILE A 48 27.07 4.52 2.45
N ARG A 49 26.49 5.11 3.50
CA ARG A 49 25.19 5.79 3.44
C ARG A 49 25.18 6.94 2.44
N ARG A 50 26.22 7.78 2.43
CA ARG A 50 26.38 8.87 1.45
C ARG A 50 26.50 8.33 0.03
N ARG A 51 27.23 7.23 -0.16
CA ARG A 51 27.42 6.65 -1.48
C ARG A 51 26.14 6.01 -2.02
N ILE A 52 25.39 5.28 -1.19
CA ILE A 52 24.06 4.75 -1.54
C ILE A 52 23.15 5.91 -1.96
N GLY A 53 23.08 6.99 -1.18
CA GLY A 53 22.28 8.16 -1.51
C GLY A 53 22.66 8.79 -2.85
N LYS A 54 23.96 8.87 -3.15
CA LYS A 54 24.46 9.36 -4.44
C LYS A 54 24.05 8.45 -5.60
N VAL A 55 24.29 7.14 -5.49
CA VAL A 55 23.92 6.19 -6.56
C VAL A 55 22.41 6.15 -6.75
N TYR A 56 21.62 6.32 -5.69
CA TYR A 56 20.16 6.44 -5.75
C TYR A 56 19.72 7.67 -6.55
N ALA A 57 20.28 8.83 -6.24
CA ALA A 57 19.99 10.08 -6.96
C ALA A 57 20.40 9.98 -8.44
N ASP A 58 21.60 9.48 -8.72
CA ASP A 58 22.12 9.31 -10.07
C ASP A 58 21.23 8.35 -10.87
N SER A 59 20.80 7.25 -10.26
CA SER A 59 19.95 6.26 -10.95
C SER A 59 18.53 6.74 -11.14
N SER A 60 17.95 7.43 -10.14
CA SER A 60 16.63 8.04 -10.24
C SER A 60 16.55 9.10 -11.34
N ALA A 61 17.64 9.84 -11.58
CA ALA A 61 17.71 10.79 -12.70
C ALA A 61 17.75 10.10 -14.08
N ASN A 62 18.07 8.81 -14.12
CA ASN A 62 18.20 8.02 -15.34
C ASN A 62 17.12 6.92 -15.49
N THR A 63 16.08 6.90 -14.65
CA THR A 63 14.92 5.98 -14.82
C THR A 63 14.09 6.29 -16.06
N GLU A 64 14.31 7.44 -16.71
CA GLU A 64 13.70 7.83 -17.98
C GLU A 64 14.71 7.80 -19.14
N HIS A 65 15.79 7.02 -19.02
CA HIS A 65 16.80 6.93 -20.07
C HIS A 65 16.18 6.51 -21.43
N ARG A 66 16.67 7.11 -22.52
CA ARG A 66 16.15 6.86 -23.88
C ARG A 66 16.39 5.43 -24.36
N ASP A 67 17.54 4.86 -23.99
CA ASP A 67 17.82 3.45 -24.20
C ASP A 67 17.03 2.61 -23.20
N MET A 68 16.17 1.72 -23.72
CA MET A 68 15.32 0.85 -22.92
C MET A 68 16.12 -0.06 -21.98
N LYS A 69 17.29 -0.56 -22.39
CA LYS A 69 18.11 -1.44 -21.54
C LYS A 69 18.67 -0.67 -20.34
N LEU A 70 19.17 0.53 -20.59
CA LEU A 70 19.66 1.42 -19.53
C LEU A 70 18.53 1.86 -18.59
N ARG A 71 17.36 2.17 -19.16
CA ARG A 71 16.16 2.49 -18.39
C ARG A 71 15.78 1.36 -17.43
N MET A 72 15.67 0.13 -17.94
CA MET A 72 15.33 -1.03 -17.11
C MET A 72 16.40 -1.28 -16.05
N TYR A 73 17.68 -1.12 -16.38
CA TYR A 73 18.78 -1.23 -15.42
C TYR A 73 18.64 -0.22 -14.26
N TYR A 74 18.47 1.08 -14.57
CA TYR A 74 18.35 2.11 -13.52
C TYR A 74 17.07 1.96 -12.70
N LEU A 75 15.96 1.57 -13.32
CA LEU A 75 14.71 1.28 -12.63
C LEU A 75 14.92 0.16 -11.60
N SER A 76 15.51 -0.95 -12.04
CA SER A 76 15.83 -2.07 -11.14
C SER A 76 16.82 -1.68 -10.04
N LEU A 77 17.79 -0.82 -10.33
CA LEU A 77 18.78 -0.38 -9.36
C LEU A 77 18.14 0.45 -8.23
N VAL A 78 17.20 1.33 -8.58
CA VAL A 78 16.43 2.18 -7.64
C VAL A 78 15.42 1.36 -6.84
N GLU A 79 14.65 0.51 -7.50
CA GLU A 79 13.52 -0.20 -6.87
C GLU A 79 13.96 -1.43 -6.09
N ARG A 80 15.05 -2.10 -6.49
CA ARG A 80 15.41 -3.44 -5.99
C ARG A 80 16.80 -3.48 -5.37
N VAL A 81 17.84 -3.10 -6.12
CA VAL A 81 19.24 -3.33 -5.71
C VAL A 81 19.67 -2.42 -4.55
N LEU A 82 19.46 -1.10 -4.66
CA LEU A 82 19.90 -0.15 -3.64
C LEU A 82 19.16 -0.28 -2.30
N PRO A 83 17.84 -0.56 -2.26
CA PRO A 83 17.16 -0.88 -1.00
C PRO A 83 17.78 -2.09 -0.27
N GLN A 84 18.18 -3.13 -1.01
CA GLN A 84 18.85 -4.30 -0.42
C GLN A 84 20.27 -3.94 0.04
N ALA A 85 21.06 -3.23 -0.77
CA ALA A 85 22.39 -2.76 -0.37
C ALA A 85 22.34 -1.94 0.92
N ARG A 86 21.34 -1.06 1.05
CA ARG A 86 21.10 -0.26 2.26
C ARG A 86 20.79 -1.14 3.47
N ARG A 87 19.92 -2.14 3.31
CA ARG A 87 19.55 -3.07 4.39
C ARG A 87 20.75 -3.89 4.86
N VAL A 88 21.53 -4.42 3.92
CA VAL A 88 22.66 -5.32 4.22
C VAL A 88 23.85 -4.56 4.79
N LEU A 89 24.21 -3.39 4.23
CA LEU A 89 25.43 -2.67 4.61
C LEU A 89 25.26 -1.67 5.76
N LEU A 90 24.04 -1.19 6.05
CA LEU A 90 23.82 -0.25 7.16
C LEU A 90 23.37 -0.92 8.47
N ASP A 91 23.02 -2.21 8.44
CA ASP A 91 22.81 -2.99 9.66
C ASP A 91 24.16 -3.63 10.08
N PRO A 92 24.71 -3.31 11.27
CA PRO A 92 26.02 -3.82 11.70
C PRO A 92 26.12 -5.35 11.73
N GLN A 93 25.04 -6.04 12.12
CA GLN A 93 25.04 -7.51 12.23
C GLN A 93 25.03 -8.16 10.85
N TRP A 94 24.29 -7.57 9.91
CA TRP A 94 24.23 -8.06 8.54
C TRP A 94 25.51 -7.76 7.79
N ARG A 95 26.04 -6.57 7.96
CA ARG A 95 27.29 -6.14 7.35
C ARG A 95 28.43 -7.08 7.75
N ALA A 96 28.56 -7.41 9.04
CA ALA A 96 29.61 -8.33 9.51
C ALA A 96 29.51 -9.72 8.83
N LYS A 97 28.30 -10.24 8.63
CA LYS A 97 28.09 -11.52 7.94
C LYS A 97 28.32 -11.41 6.44
N TYR A 98 27.93 -10.29 5.83
CA TYR A 98 28.16 -9.99 4.43
C TYR A 98 29.67 -9.85 4.14
N ASP A 99 30.41 -9.14 4.99
CA ASP A 99 31.87 -8.98 4.89
C ASP A 99 32.58 -10.33 4.96
N ARG A 100 32.13 -11.22 5.84
CA ARG A 100 32.64 -12.60 5.91
C ARG A 100 32.43 -13.34 4.60
N GLN A 101 31.22 -13.30 4.03
CA GLN A 101 30.92 -13.94 2.75
C GLN A 101 31.71 -13.31 1.60
N HIS A 102 31.87 -11.99 1.58
CA HIS A 102 32.68 -11.26 0.60
C HIS A 102 34.14 -11.74 0.62
N ILE A 103 34.73 -11.89 1.82
CA ILE A 103 36.08 -12.44 1.99
C ILE A 103 36.16 -13.88 1.48
N LEU A 104 35.20 -14.75 1.83
CA LEU A 104 35.16 -16.14 1.37
C LEU A 104 35.10 -16.25 -0.16
N HIS A 105 34.27 -15.42 -0.81
CA HIS A 105 34.23 -15.32 -2.28
C HIS A 105 35.54 -14.80 -2.86
N SER A 106 36.19 -13.83 -2.21
CA SER A 106 37.45 -13.25 -2.70
C SER A 106 38.62 -14.25 -2.72
N ILE A 107 38.61 -15.22 -1.80
CA ILE A 107 39.63 -16.29 -1.72
C ILE A 107 39.21 -17.57 -2.45
N GLY A 108 37.99 -17.62 -3.02
CA GLY A 108 37.45 -18.79 -3.70
C GLY A 108 37.14 -19.96 -2.75
N ASP A 109 36.73 -19.68 -1.51
CA ASP A 109 36.39 -20.71 -0.53
C ASP A 109 35.10 -21.44 -0.95
N PRO A 110 35.09 -22.79 -1.01
CA PRO A 110 33.89 -23.56 -1.37
C PRO A 110 32.73 -23.42 -0.36
N THR A 111 32.98 -22.91 0.85
CA THR A 111 31.95 -22.61 1.85
C THR A 111 31.25 -21.27 1.62
N ALA A 112 31.69 -20.49 0.63
CA ALA A 112 31.07 -19.21 0.28
C ALA A 112 29.63 -19.43 -0.22
N GLN A 113 28.67 -18.76 0.42
CA GLN A 113 27.26 -18.85 0.05
C GLN A 113 26.97 -17.89 -1.12
N ASN A 114 26.20 -18.34 -2.11
CA ASN A 114 25.68 -17.41 -3.12
C ASN A 114 24.76 -16.35 -2.47
N TYR A 115 24.49 -15.26 -3.19
CA TYR A 115 23.75 -14.14 -2.61
C TYR A 115 22.32 -14.51 -2.16
N VAL A 116 21.65 -15.39 -2.90
CA VAL A 116 20.28 -15.85 -2.58
C VAL A 116 20.27 -16.67 -1.29
N ALA A 117 21.19 -17.62 -1.16
CA ALA A 117 21.38 -18.43 0.03
C ALA A 117 21.78 -17.57 1.24
N PHE A 118 22.60 -16.54 1.04
CA PHE A 118 22.93 -15.58 2.08
C PHE A 118 21.68 -14.84 2.59
N ILE A 119 20.83 -14.31 1.70
CA ILE A 119 19.59 -13.63 2.11
C ILE A 119 18.62 -14.60 2.81
N ALA A 120 18.50 -15.82 2.31
CA ALA A 120 17.71 -16.87 2.96
C ALA A 120 18.22 -17.17 4.38
N ALA A 121 19.54 -17.32 4.56
CA ALA A 121 20.16 -17.57 5.85
C ALA A 121 19.96 -16.42 6.85
N MET A 122 19.97 -15.18 6.36
CA MET A 122 19.73 -13.98 7.18
C MET A 122 18.28 -13.83 7.65
N ARG A 123 17.34 -14.55 7.02
CA ARG A 123 15.90 -14.45 7.26
C ARG A 123 15.31 -15.69 7.93
N GLY A 124 15.87 -16.86 7.66
CA GLY A 124 15.33 -18.15 8.07
C GLY A 124 15.56 -18.51 9.53
N GLY A 125 16.64 -18.03 10.17
CA GLY A 125 17.05 -18.42 11.54
C GLY A 125 17.33 -19.92 11.67
N GLU A 126 18.57 -20.33 11.94
CA GLU A 126 19.05 -21.74 12.08
C GLU A 126 18.75 -22.77 10.96
N ILE A 127 17.78 -22.54 10.08
CA ILE A 127 17.41 -23.42 8.95
C ILE A 127 18.54 -23.53 7.90
N SER A 128 19.54 -22.63 7.94
CA SER A 128 20.54 -22.44 6.89
C SER A 128 21.73 -23.41 6.88
N ASN A 129 21.79 -24.40 7.78
CA ASN A 129 22.91 -25.34 7.81
C ASN A 129 22.69 -26.60 6.94
N GLN A 130 21.56 -26.70 6.22
CA GLN A 130 21.34 -27.76 5.23
C GLN A 130 21.53 -27.21 3.81
N PRO A 131 22.65 -27.55 3.13
CA PRO A 131 22.98 -27.02 1.81
C PRO A 131 21.99 -27.41 0.69
N ASP A 132 21.13 -28.41 0.91
CA ASP A 132 20.12 -28.89 -0.04
C ASP A 132 18.68 -28.75 0.46
N SER A 133 18.44 -27.91 1.47
CA SER A 133 17.07 -27.67 1.93
C SER A 133 16.27 -27.01 0.80
N ASP A 134 15.19 -27.67 0.40
CA ASP A 134 14.30 -27.24 -0.67
C ASP A 134 13.77 -25.84 -0.36
N LEU A 135 14.35 -24.82 -1.01
CA LEU A 135 14.02 -23.41 -0.80
C LEU A 135 12.52 -23.15 -0.99
N SER A 136 11.81 -24.00 -1.76
CA SER A 136 10.37 -23.90 -1.97
C SER A 136 9.52 -24.15 -0.72
N GLN A 137 10.09 -24.71 0.34
CA GLN A 137 9.42 -24.97 1.61
C GLN A 137 9.56 -23.84 2.64
N LEU A 138 10.26 -22.77 2.28
CA LEU A 138 10.41 -21.61 3.16
C LEU A 138 9.08 -20.84 3.29
N PRO A 139 8.85 -20.14 4.42
CA PRO A 139 7.67 -19.29 4.57
C PRO A 139 7.55 -18.33 3.40
N ALA A 140 6.33 -18.09 2.89
CA ALA A 140 6.09 -17.28 1.69
C ALA A 140 6.81 -15.92 1.70
N ARG A 141 6.92 -15.27 2.87
CA ARG A 141 7.68 -14.02 3.03
C ARG A 141 9.17 -14.17 2.72
N VAL A 142 9.79 -15.28 3.13
CA VAL A 142 11.19 -15.58 2.83
C VAL A 142 11.34 -15.91 1.35
N GLN A 143 10.36 -16.60 0.76
CA GLN A 143 10.33 -16.87 -0.67
C GLN A 143 10.23 -15.59 -1.51
N ASP A 144 9.41 -14.62 -1.10
CA ASP A 144 9.32 -13.31 -1.77
C ASP A 144 10.66 -12.55 -1.70
N GLU A 145 11.34 -12.60 -0.57
CA GLU A 145 12.67 -11.99 -0.42
C GLU A 145 13.76 -12.73 -1.22
N ILE A 146 13.67 -14.06 -1.35
CA ILE A 146 14.52 -14.88 -2.22
C ILE A 146 14.30 -14.52 -3.68
N ASN A 147 13.04 -14.38 -4.10
CA ASN A 147 12.69 -13.97 -5.45
C ASN A 147 13.21 -12.56 -5.73
N ALA A 148 13.05 -11.63 -4.79
CA ALA A 148 13.63 -10.29 -4.90
C ALA A 148 15.17 -10.33 -4.98
N ALA A 149 15.83 -11.21 -4.24
CA ALA A 149 17.28 -11.40 -4.31
C ALA A 149 17.73 -11.94 -5.68
N ARG A 150 16.99 -12.91 -6.26
CA ARG A 150 17.23 -13.41 -7.63
C ARG A 150 17.10 -12.30 -8.66
N GLU A 151 16.03 -11.51 -8.57
CA GLU A 151 15.83 -10.36 -9.46
C GLU A 151 16.97 -9.35 -9.32
N VAL A 152 17.48 -9.10 -8.11
CA VAL A 152 18.62 -8.21 -7.88
C VAL A 152 19.88 -8.74 -8.57
N VAL A 153 20.14 -10.05 -8.49
CA VAL A 153 21.27 -10.70 -9.19
C VAL A 153 21.14 -10.58 -10.71
N GLU A 154 19.94 -10.80 -11.26
CA GLU A 154 19.66 -10.60 -12.69
C GLU A 154 19.96 -9.17 -13.13
N CYS A 155 19.58 -8.18 -12.32
CA CYS A 155 19.78 -6.77 -12.62
C CYS A 155 21.26 -6.38 -12.56
N ALA A 156 22.01 -6.93 -11.61
CA ALA A 156 23.46 -6.74 -11.54
C ALA A 156 24.17 -7.36 -12.75
N ARG A 157 23.73 -8.54 -13.21
CA ARG A 157 24.23 -9.14 -14.44
C ARG A 157 23.96 -8.27 -15.66
N ALA A 158 22.74 -7.75 -15.79
CA ALA A 158 22.40 -6.80 -16.86
C ALA A 158 23.28 -5.54 -16.82
N GLY A 159 23.62 -5.04 -15.62
CA GLY A 159 24.56 -3.92 -15.46
C GLY A 159 26.00 -4.23 -15.88
N LEU A 160 26.48 -5.45 -15.61
CA LEU A 160 27.78 -5.93 -16.07
C LEU A 160 27.83 -6.05 -17.59
N GLU A 161 26.77 -6.58 -18.21
CA GLU A 161 26.65 -6.69 -19.67
C GLU A 161 26.62 -5.33 -20.38
N LEU A 162 26.13 -4.29 -19.70
CA LEU A 162 26.07 -2.92 -20.20
C LEU A 162 27.34 -2.09 -19.88
N GLU A 163 28.37 -2.71 -19.28
CA GLU A 163 29.61 -2.05 -18.83
C GLU A 163 29.39 -0.88 -17.83
N LEU A 164 28.23 -0.85 -17.15
CA LEU A 164 27.88 0.21 -16.20
C LEU A 164 28.42 -0.05 -14.80
N LEU A 165 28.77 -1.30 -14.52
CA LEU A 165 29.47 -1.67 -13.31
C LEU A 165 30.97 -1.74 -13.61
N PRO A 166 31.83 -1.17 -12.74
CA PRO A 166 33.27 -1.33 -12.91
C PRO A 166 33.57 -2.82 -12.95
N SER A 167 34.12 -3.31 -14.07
CA SER A 167 34.35 -4.73 -14.33
C SER A 167 35.44 -5.38 -13.46
N GLN A 168 35.73 -4.80 -12.29
CA GLN A 168 36.63 -5.38 -11.30
C GLN A 168 35.87 -6.33 -10.37
N ALA A 169 35.15 -7.29 -10.95
CA ALA A 169 35.16 -8.61 -10.33
C ALA A 169 36.61 -9.08 -10.35
N VAL A 170 37.17 -9.43 -9.18
CA VAL A 170 38.56 -9.82 -8.94
C VAL A 170 39.15 -10.60 -10.12
N LYS A 171 39.87 -9.91 -11.00
CA LYS A 171 40.73 -10.51 -12.02
C LYS A 171 42.16 -10.38 -11.51
N THR A 172 42.64 -11.38 -10.78
CA THR A 172 44.08 -11.56 -10.54
C THR A 172 44.74 -11.96 -11.86
N LYS A 173 45.26 -10.97 -12.60
CA LYS A 173 46.10 -11.25 -13.77
C LYS A 173 47.48 -10.63 -13.56
N ALA A 174 48.47 -11.49 -13.37
CA ALA A 174 49.88 -11.15 -13.38
C ALA A 174 50.29 -10.65 -14.78
N VAL A 175 51.03 -9.54 -14.81
CA VAL A 175 51.59 -8.91 -16.02
C VAL A 175 53.03 -9.40 -16.19
N PRO A 176 53.42 -9.96 -17.35
CA PRO A 176 54.82 -10.04 -17.76
C PRO A 176 55.24 -8.82 -18.63
N PRO A 177 56.54 -8.48 -18.69
CA PRO A 177 57.01 -7.20 -19.21
C PRO A 177 57.34 -7.21 -20.72
N HIS A 178 57.54 -6.00 -21.25
CA HIS A 178 58.05 -5.59 -22.59
C HIS A 178 56.99 -5.40 -23.70
N THR A 179 57.05 -4.43 -24.63
CA THR A 179 58.15 -3.57 -25.10
C THR A 179 57.60 -2.33 -25.85
N LEU A 180 58.36 -1.23 -25.84
CA LEU A 180 58.17 -0.01 -26.64
C LEU A 180 58.29 -0.26 -28.16
N SER A 181 57.42 0.39 -28.95
CA SER A 181 57.72 0.83 -30.33
C SER A 181 56.77 1.96 -30.75
N LYS A 182 57.33 2.95 -31.45
CA LYS A 182 56.74 4.20 -31.97
C LYS A 182 57.20 4.31 -33.45
N PRO A 183 56.76 5.28 -34.25
CA PRO A 183 55.45 5.51 -34.88
C PRO A 183 55.50 5.35 -36.42
N GLU A 184 54.36 5.37 -37.11
CA GLU A 184 54.35 5.72 -38.54
C GLU A 184 53.21 6.68 -38.88
N VAL A 185 53.60 7.77 -39.55
CA VAL A 185 52.81 8.93 -39.96
C VAL A 185 52.26 8.67 -41.35
N ARG A 186 50.97 8.95 -41.60
CA ARG A 186 50.50 9.26 -42.96
C ARG A 186 49.28 10.19 -42.96
N SER A 187 49.47 11.29 -43.67
CA SER A 187 48.53 12.37 -43.96
C SER A 187 47.60 12.05 -45.14
N SER A 188 46.35 12.53 -45.12
CA SER A 188 45.53 12.91 -46.31
C SER A 188 44.18 13.45 -45.80
N SER A 189 43.92 14.78 -45.88
CA SER A 189 43.33 15.58 -46.96
C SER A 189 41.79 15.48 -47.08
N LEU A 190 41.13 16.60 -46.75
CA LEU A 190 39.71 16.95 -46.92
C LEU A 190 39.27 17.00 -48.40
N PRO A 191 37.96 16.88 -48.68
CA PRO A 191 37.25 17.97 -49.39
C PRO A 191 35.78 18.22 -48.89
N PRO A 192 35.08 19.27 -49.39
CA PRO A 192 34.14 20.06 -48.61
C PRO A 192 32.63 19.84 -48.88
N LYS A 193 31.87 20.49 -47.99
CA LYS A 193 30.42 20.75 -47.89
C LYS A 193 29.76 21.36 -49.15
N PRO A 194 28.45 21.10 -49.37
CA PRO A 194 27.45 22.17 -49.52
C PRO A 194 26.13 21.80 -48.77
N SER A 195 25.45 22.64 -47.97
CA SER A 195 24.78 23.93 -48.19
C SER A 195 23.65 23.94 -49.24
N SER A 196 22.39 23.81 -48.79
CA SER A 196 21.30 24.78 -49.08
C SER A 196 19.92 24.30 -48.56
N LEU A 197 19.24 25.17 -47.82
CA LEU A 197 17.78 25.21 -47.58
C LEU A 197 17.03 25.69 -48.84
N PRO A 198 15.68 25.63 -48.92
CA PRO A 198 14.88 26.82 -48.56
C PRO A 198 13.46 26.60 -47.96
N SER A 199 13.05 27.62 -47.20
CA SER A 199 11.75 28.35 -47.05
C SER A 199 10.42 27.57 -47.07
N LYS A 200 9.55 27.58 -46.04
CA LYS A 200 8.77 28.65 -45.36
C LYS A 200 7.65 29.26 -46.23
N VAL A 201 6.40 28.88 -45.94
CA VAL A 201 5.16 29.55 -46.38
C VAL A 201 4.31 29.85 -45.14
N THR A 202 3.84 31.10 -45.06
CA THR A 202 3.03 31.69 -43.99
C THR A 202 1.61 31.90 -44.52
N ALA A 203 0.59 31.51 -43.76
CA ALA A 203 -0.81 31.81 -44.05
C ALA A 203 -1.42 32.65 -42.92
N GLN A 204 -2.15 33.68 -43.34
CA GLN A 204 -2.77 34.75 -42.55
C GLN A 204 -4.26 34.42 -42.29
N PRO A 205 -4.89 34.89 -41.19
CA PRO A 205 -6.25 34.50 -40.82
C PRO A 205 -7.33 35.48 -41.33
N ALA A 206 -8.51 34.94 -41.63
CA ALA A 206 -9.70 35.67 -42.07
C ALA A 206 -10.62 36.09 -40.90
N LYS A 207 -11.25 37.27 -41.07
CA LYS A 207 -12.28 37.91 -40.23
C LYS A 207 -13.62 37.14 -40.23
N PRO A 208 -14.44 37.20 -39.16
CA PRO A 208 -15.82 36.72 -39.18
C PRO A 208 -16.83 37.84 -39.51
N SER A 209 -17.91 37.46 -40.20
CA SER A 209 -19.07 38.29 -40.52
C SER A 209 -20.34 37.78 -39.82
N ALA A 210 -21.21 38.76 -39.56
CA ALA A 210 -22.45 38.84 -38.81
C ALA A 210 -23.60 37.83 -39.08
N SER A 211 -24.36 37.59 -38.00
CA SER A 211 -25.84 37.67 -37.87
C SER A 211 -26.75 36.66 -38.58
N ALA A 212 -27.48 35.87 -37.79
CA ALA A 212 -28.90 35.55 -38.02
C ALA A 212 -29.57 34.98 -36.76
N LYS A 213 -30.77 35.48 -36.48
CA LYS A 213 -31.75 35.12 -35.42
C LYS A 213 -32.84 34.25 -36.07
N PRO A 214 -33.45 33.29 -35.34
CA PRO A 214 -34.92 33.27 -35.22
C PRO A 214 -35.35 32.83 -33.79
N GLU A 215 -36.22 33.53 -33.09
CA GLU A 215 -37.68 33.64 -33.24
C GLU A 215 -38.43 32.34 -32.88
N ALA A 216 -39.26 32.48 -31.85
CA ALA A 216 -39.95 31.46 -31.10
C ALA A 216 -41.34 31.16 -31.68
N LEU A 217 -41.80 29.92 -31.52
CA LEU A 217 -43.21 29.57 -31.66
C LEU A 217 -43.57 28.42 -30.69
N ILE A 218 -44.52 28.74 -29.82
CA ILE A 218 -45.27 27.86 -28.91
C ILE A 218 -46.59 27.50 -29.62
N PRO A 219 -47.13 26.28 -29.44
CA PRO A 219 -48.47 26.14 -28.85
C PRO A 219 -48.47 25.03 -27.78
N GLU A 220 -48.87 25.31 -26.55
CA GLU A 220 -50.24 25.34 -26.01
C GLU A 220 -50.89 23.95 -25.84
N ALA A 221 -50.94 23.55 -24.57
CA ALA A 221 -51.91 22.75 -23.82
C ALA A 221 -52.66 21.57 -24.47
N SER A 222 -52.52 20.39 -23.85
CA SER A 222 -53.63 19.47 -23.54
C SER A 222 -53.25 18.54 -22.37
N ALA A 223 -53.96 18.70 -21.26
CA ALA A 223 -53.98 17.78 -20.11
C ALA A 223 -55.23 16.86 -20.18
N PRO A 224 -55.53 16.03 -19.17
CA PRO A 224 -55.07 14.65 -19.04
C PRO A 224 -56.22 13.62 -19.15
N LYS A 225 -55.93 12.39 -19.58
CA LYS A 225 -56.86 11.25 -19.44
C LYS A 225 -56.35 10.27 -18.38
N LYS A 226 -57.17 10.09 -17.34
CA LYS A 226 -57.08 9.07 -16.28
C LYS A 226 -57.34 7.65 -16.83
N PRO A 227 -56.95 6.60 -16.08
CA PRO A 227 -56.75 5.25 -16.60
C PRO A 227 -58.02 4.41 -16.63
N LEU A 228 -58.11 3.52 -17.62
CA LEU A 228 -59.13 2.47 -17.70
C LEU A 228 -58.51 1.13 -17.29
N ASN A 229 -58.99 0.58 -16.18
CA ASN A 229 -58.87 -0.84 -15.83
C ASN A 229 -59.62 -1.70 -16.86
N PRO A 230 -59.15 -2.94 -17.10
CA PRO A 230 -60.11 -4.03 -17.15
C PRO A 230 -59.70 -5.19 -16.25
N THR A 231 -60.53 -5.39 -15.24
CA THR A 231 -60.83 -6.66 -14.60
C THR A 231 -61.10 -7.73 -15.66
N ARG A 232 -60.42 -8.87 -15.60
CA ARG A 232 -60.92 -10.10 -16.21
C ARG A 232 -60.76 -11.26 -15.23
N GLU A 233 -61.93 -11.70 -14.77
CA GLU A 233 -62.18 -12.93 -14.04
C GLU A 233 -61.71 -14.15 -14.82
N ARG A 234 -61.09 -15.10 -14.12
CA ARG A 234 -61.26 -16.53 -14.43
C ARG A 234 -61.16 -17.36 -13.16
N SER A 235 -62.33 -17.71 -12.66
CA SER A 235 -62.61 -18.79 -11.72
C SER A 235 -62.31 -20.15 -12.37
N VAL A 236 -61.56 -21.02 -11.68
CA VAL A 236 -61.77 -22.47 -11.73
C VAL A 236 -61.63 -22.99 -10.30
N ALA A 237 -62.72 -23.59 -9.83
CA ALA A 237 -62.83 -24.32 -8.58
C ALA A 237 -62.17 -25.70 -8.70
N SER A 238 -61.55 -26.19 -7.63
CA SER A 238 -61.57 -27.61 -7.32
C SER A 238 -61.32 -27.85 -5.83
N GLU A 239 -61.89 -28.94 -5.36
CA GLU A 239 -62.37 -29.20 -4.01
C GLU A 239 -61.29 -29.79 -3.05
N ARG A 240 -61.64 -29.71 -1.77
CA ARG A 240 -61.14 -30.36 -0.53
C ARG A 240 -60.66 -31.83 -0.67
N PRO A 241 -59.96 -32.46 0.32
CA PRO A 241 -60.08 -32.21 1.77
C PRO A 241 -58.83 -32.29 2.69
N VAL A 242 -58.98 -31.51 3.77
CA VAL A 242 -58.68 -31.74 5.20
C VAL A 242 -57.96 -33.04 5.59
N ALA A 243 -56.79 -32.88 6.21
CA ALA A 243 -56.34 -33.69 7.33
C ALA A 243 -55.67 -32.77 8.38
N SER A 244 -56.29 -32.74 9.55
CA SER A 244 -55.93 -31.98 10.75
C SER A 244 -54.83 -32.69 11.56
N VAL A 245 -53.80 -31.96 12.00
CA VAL A 245 -53.00 -32.34 13.17
C VAL A 245 -52.79 -31.10 14.04
N HIS A 246 -53.24 -31.22 15.28
CA HIS A 246 -53.06 -30.27 16.38
C HIS A 246 -51.58 -30.04 16.70
N ARG A 247 -51.23 -28.77 17.00
CA ARG A 247 -50.33 -28.51 18.13
C ARG A 247 -50.64 -27.16 18.75
N GLU A 248 -50.95 -27.21 20.03
CA GLU A 248 -51.20 -26.10 20.94
C GLU A 248 -49.98 -25.18 21.02
N THR A 249 -50.20 -23.87 21.05
CA THR A 249 -49.30 -22.96 21.76
C THR A 249 -50.11 -21.79 22.29
N THR A 250 -50.20 -21.77 23.62
CA THR A 250 -50.87 -20.79 24.46
C THR A 250 -50.17 -19.44 24.36
N VAL A 251 -50.87 -18.39 23.93
CA VAL A 251 -50.43 -17.00 24.09
C VAL A 251 -51.49 -16.27 24.89
N VAL A 252 -51.08 -15.78 26.07
CA VAL A 252 -51.87 -14.94 26.98
C VAL A 252 -51.96 -13.54 26.40
N ASN A 253 -53.18 -13.10 26.07
CA ASN A 253 -53.49 -11.71 25.75
C ASN A 253 -54.16 -11.05 26.96
N ASN A 254 -53.69 -9.86 27.34
CA ASN A 254 -54.45 -8.90 28.12
C ASN A 254 -54.32 -7.51 27.46
N PRO A 255 -55.41 -6.73 27.30
CA PRO A 255 -55.38 -5.46 26.59
C PRO A 255 -55.22 -4.28 27.57
N VAL A 256 -54.42 -3.28 27.19
CA VAL A 256 -54.44 -1.95 27.81
C VAL A 256 -54.61 -0.90 26.72
N GLN A 257 -55.68 -0.13 26.85
CA GLN A 257 -56.05 1.03 26.04
C GLN A 257 -55.01 2.14 26.15
N THR A 258 -54.70 2.81 25.04
CA THR A 258 -53.92 4.05 25.03
C THR A 258 -54.82 5.18 24.53
N GLN A 259 -55.09 6.16 25.39
CA GLN A 259 -55.72 7.43 25.03
C GLN A 259 -54.64 8.43 24.57
N HIS A 260 -54.97 9.17 23.51
CA HIS A 260 -54.23 10.32 23.01
C HIS A 260 -54.52 11.55 23.87
N GLU A 261 -53.48 12.27 24.31
CA GLU A 261 -53.62 13.64 24.80
C GLU A 261 -52.51 14.54 24.23
N GLN A 262 -52.93 15.70 23.73
CA GLN A 262 -52.14 16.79 23.12
C GLN A 262 -51.38 17.59 24.20
N PRO A 263 -50.21 18.18 23.89
CA PRO A 263 -49.58 19.15 24.79
C PRO A 263 -49.84 20.61 24.37
N GLU A 264 -50.24 21.43 25.35
CA GLU A 264 -50.22 22.90 25.35
C GLU A 264 -48.85 23.46 25.80
N PRO A 265 -48.53 24.75 25.50
CA PRO A 265 -47.20 25.33 25.67
C PRO A 265 -46.99 26.04 27.02
N VAL A 266 -45.81 25.89 27.62
CA VAL A 266 -45.43 26.56 28.88
C VAL A 266 -44.39 27.66 28.65
N ALA A 267 -44.66 28.84 29.21
CA ALA A 267 -43.85 30.06 29.21
C ALA A 267 -42.73 30.05 30.29
N PRO A 268 -41.71 30.95 30.21
CA PRO A 268 -40.49 30.85 31.00
C PRO A 268 -40.58 31.54 32.38
N PRO A 269 -39.88 31.06 33.42
CA PRO A 269 -39.87 31.72 34.72
C PRO A 269 -38.78 32.78 34.88
N LYS A 270 -39.15 33.82 35.63
CA LYS A 270 -38.36 35.00 36.00
C LYS A 270 -37.31 34.69 37.07
N ALA A 271 -36.19 35.41 36.99
CA ALA A 271 -35.10 35.45 37.94
C ALA A 271 -35.51 35.94 39.35
N LYS A 272 -34.94 35.31 40.38
CA LYS A 272 -34.86 35.85 41.75
C LYS A 272 -33.42 35.71 42.28
N LYS A 273 -32.91 36.83 42.79
CA LYS A 273 -31.68 36.97 43.58
C LYS A 273 -31.84 36.29 44.94
N SER A 274 -30.81 35.59 45.39
CA SER A 274 -30.49 35.43 46.81
C SER A 274 -29.02 35.01 46.98
N THR A 275 -28.23 35.89 47.58
CA THR A 275 -27.01 35.56 48.34
C THR A 275 -27.43 34.82 49.62
N PRO A 276 -26.66 33.84 50.14
CA PRO A 276 -25.76 34.18 51.26
C PRO A 276 -24.48 33.33 51.39
N SER A 277 -23.49 33.96 52.02
CA SER A 277 -22.54 33.45 53.02
C SER A 277 -21.63 32.25 52.74
N ALA A 278 -20.33 32.54 52.71
CA ALA A 278 -19.22 31.61 52.82
C ALA A 278 -19.08 31.04 54.25
N PRO A 279 -18.58 29.81 54.40
CA PRO A 279 -17.83 29.40 55.57
C PRO A 279 -16.31 29.40 55.27
N VAL A 280 -15.62 30.07 56.18
CA VAL A 280 -14.17 29.97 56.43
C VAL A 280 -13.84 28.52 56.76
N VAL A 281 -12.85 27.94 56.06
CA VAL A 281 -12.22 26.67 56.46
C VAL A 281 -10.73 26.92 56.68
N GLU A 282 -10.35 26.49 57.87
CA GLU A 282 -9.10 26.61 58.60
C GLU A 282 -7.99 25.77 57.95
N ILE A 283 -6.79 26.36 57.88
CA ILE A 283 -5.58 25.78 57.31
C ILE A 283 -4.97 24.80 58.33
N GLN A 284 -4.77 23.55 57.94
CA GLN A 284 -3.82 22.64 58.60
C GLN A 284 -2.59 22.45 57.71
N GLU A 285 -1.43 22.87 58.26
CA GLU A 285 -0.11 22.56 57.76
C GLU A 285 0.19 21.06 57.92
N GLY A 286 0.68 20.41 56.86
CA GLY A 286 1.05 19.00 56.88
C GLY A 286 2.00 18.60 55.75
N GLU A 287 3.26 18.38 56.14
CA GLU A 287 4.34 17.62 55.49
C GLU A 287 4.68 17.81 53.99
N LEU A 288 5.76 18.57 53.80
CA LEU A 288 6.56 18.65 52.58
C LEU A 288 7.31 17.32 52.34
N VAL A 289 6.71 16.34 51.65
CA VAL A 289 7.43 15.17 51.14
C VAL A 289 8.31 15.59 49.96
N ARG A 290 9.57 15.94 50.24
CA ARG A 290 10.62 16.05 49.22
C ARG A 290 10.87 14.67 48.63
N ALA A 291 10.33 14.41 47.45
CA ALA A 291 10.78 13.31 46.60
C ALA A 291 12.27 13.53 46.28
N LYS A 292 13.15 12.68 46.83
CA LYS A 292 14.54 12.62 46.41
C LYS A 292 14.58 12.17 44.95
N MET A 293 15.03 13.04 44.06
CA MET A 293 15.45 12.65 42.71
C MET A 293 16.55 11.61 42.83
N LEU A 294 16.35 10.43 42.22
CA LEU A 294 17.42 9.45 42.06
C LEU A 294 18.58 10.10 41.32
N THR A 295 19.77 9.99 41.89
CA THR A 295 20.98 10.44 41.21
C THR A 295 21.30 9.52 40.03
N ALA A 296 21.98 10.05 39.01
CA ALA A 296 22.38 9.27 37.84
C ALA A 296 23.26 8.05 38.19
N GLU A 297 23.84 8.04 39.40
CA GLU A 297 24.67 6.97 39.93
C GLU A 297 23.83 5.82 40.51
N GLU A 298 22.76 6.11 41.25
CA GLU A 298 21.79 5.11 41.73
C GLU A 298 21.06 4.42 40.57
N ALA A 299 20.74 5.17 39.49
CA ALA A 299 20.15 4.60 38.28
C ALA A 299 21.12 3.68 37.50
N ARG A 300 22.44 3.88 37.62
CA ARG A 300 23.46 2.98 37.05
C ARG A 300 23.63 1.71 37.88
N ASP A 301 23.51 1.82 39.20
CA ASP A 301 23.67 0.69 40.12
C ASP A 301 22.50 -0.31 40.05
N ILE A 302 21.28 0.20 39.84
CA ILE A 302 20.08 -0.62 39.57
C ILE A 302 20.22 -1.39 38.23
N ARG A 303 20.83 -0.78 37.21
CA ARG A 303 21.10 -1.45 35.92
C ARG A 303 22.17 -2.55 36.03
N ARG A 304 23.15 -2.40 36.92
CA ARG A 304 24.16 -3.45 37.16
C ARG A 304 23.56 -4.68 37.85
N ARG A 305 22.66 -4.49 38.82
CA ARG A 305 22.00 -5.61 39.55
C ARG A 305 21.04 -6.42 38.69
N ARG A 306 20.50 -5.83 37.62
CA ARG A 306 19.58 -6.52 36.69
C ARG A 306 20.29 -7.45 35.70
N ASN A 307 21.60 -7.32 35.52
CA ASN A 307 22.40 -8.12 34.58
C ASN A 307 23.13 -9.31 35.22
N SER A 308 22.95 -9.57 36.51
CA SER A 308 23.69 -10.62 37.24
C SER A 308 22.82 -11.77 37.76
N HIS A 309 21.72 -12.11 37.08
CA HIS A 309 20.90 -13.26 37.46
C HIS A 309 20.37 -13.99 36.22
N VAL A 310 21.18 -14.90 35.68
CA VAL A 310 20.75 -15.97 34.79
C VAL A 310 21.67 -17.17 35.09
N ASP A 311 21.15 -18.16 35.82
CA ASP A 311 21.65 -19.54 35.81
C ASP A 311 20.44 -20.48 35.71
N ASP A 312 20.51 -21.33 34.68
CA ASP A 312 20.08 -22.73 34.49
C ASP A 312 18.71 -23.25 34.96
N GLU A 313 17.93 -23.77 34.00
CA GLU A 313 17.24 -25.09 34.04
C GLU A 313 16.80 -25.48 32.60
N PRO A 314 17.12 -26.69 32.09
CA PRO A 314 16.76 -27.11 30.74
C PRO A 314 15.35 -27.72 30.64
N PHE A 315 14.56 -27.24 29.67
CA PHE A 315 13.20 -27.72 29.40
C PHE A 315 13.19 -29.01 28.54
N VAL A 316 12.54 -30.05 29.05
CA VAL A 316 12.36 -31.37 28.41
C VAL A 316 11.21 -31.34 27.40
N ALA A 317 11.45 -31.81 26.18
CA ALA A 317 10.43 -31.90 25.11
C ALA A 317 9.59 -33.20 25.20
N PRO A 318 8.27 -33.18 24.90
CA PRO A 318 7.44 -34.37 24.77
C PRO A 318 7.46 -34.98 23.34
N PRO A 319 7.08 -36.26 23.19
CA PRO A 319 7.37 -37.05 22.00
C PRO A 319 6.39 -36.85 20.84
N SER A 320 6.94 -36.91 19.63
CA SER A 320 6.26 -36.89 18.33
C SER A 320 5.52 -38.19 18.04
N PHE A 321 4.24 -38.10 17.65
CA PHE A 321 3.49 -39.18 17.04
C PHE A 321 3.78 -39.25 15.53
N HIS A 322 4.29 -40.40 15.08
CA HIS A 322 4.40 -40.78 13.68
C HIS A 322 3.08 -41.42 13.22
N GLU A 323 2.48 -40.91 12.14
CA GLU A 323 1.48 -41.66 11.37
C GLU A 323 1.89 -41.66 9.89
N LYS A 324 2.17 -42.87 9.39
CA LYS A 324 2.53 -43.17 8.00
C LYS A 324 1.26 -43.23 7.16
N ILE A 325 1.21 -42.51 6.04
CA ILE A 325 0.34 -42.85 4.91
C ILE A 325 1.16 -42.83 3.63
N SER A 326 1.40 -44.02 3.10
CA SER A 326 1.99 -44.32 1.80
C SER A 326 0.91 -44.29 0.71
N GLY A 327 1.21 -43.69 -0.45
CA GLY A 327 0.38 -43.80 -1.65
C GLY A 327 0.88 -42.98 -2.82
N GLU A 328 1.85 -43.52 -3.58
CA GLU A 328 2.23 -43.01 -4.90
C GLU A 328 1.15 -43.30 -5.95
N PRO A 329 0.97 -42.39 -6.93
CA PRO A 329 0.57 -42.79 -8.27
C PRO A 329 1.57 -42.34 -9.34
N LYS A 330 1.93 -43.30 -10.21
CA LYS A 330 2.76 -43.18 -11.41
C LYS A 330 2.13 -42.27 -12.47
N LEU A 331 2.96 -41.46 -13.14
CA LEU A 331 2.63 -40.76 -14.40
C LEU A 331 3.53 -41.24 -15.57
N PRO A 332 3.02 -41.25 -16.83
CA PRO A 332 3.73 -41.76 -18.00
C PRO A 332 4.61 -40.70 -18.71
N PRO A 333 5.56 -41.13 -19.57
CA PRO A 333 6.57 -40.25 -20.14
C PRO A 333 6.09 -39.47 -21.37
N ARG A 334 6.53 -38.21 -21.49
CA ARG A 334 6.25 -37.35 -22.65
C ARG A 334 7.49 -37.22 -23.55
N LYS A 335 7.31 -37.61 -24.81
CA LYS A 335 8.28 -37.52 -25.92
C LYS A 335 8.62 -36.07 -26.28
N GLY A 336 9.88 -35.83 -26.63
CA GLY A 336 10.36 -34.58 -27.22
C GLY A 336 10.15 -34.48 -28.73
N ALA A 337 10.33 -33.27 -29.27
CA ALA A 337 10.72 -33.02 -30.65
C ALA A 337 11.30 -31.61 -30.83
N ASN A 338 12.38 -31.58 -31.60
CA ASN A 338 13.27 -30.50 -32.06
C ASN A 338 12.62 -29.30 -32.76
N GLY A 339 13.37 -28.18 -32.81
CA GLY A 339 13.19 -27.14 -33.84
C GLY A 339 14.20 -25.99 -33.73
N SER A 340 15.22 -26.00 -34.58
CA SER A 340 16.33 -25.04 -34.73
C SER A 340 15.99 -23.84 -35.61
N SER A 341 16.61 -22.66 -35.37
CA SER A 341 17.43 -21.89 -36.35
C SER A 341 17.92 -20.54 -35.79
N PRO A 342 19.13 -20.05 -36.17
CA PRO A 342 19.70 -18.80 -35.68
C PRO A 342 19.61 -17.65 -36.71
N SER A 343 19.64 -16.40 -36.23
CA SER A 343 19.91 -15.23 -37.07
C SER A 343 21.00 -14.36 -36.43
N ARG A 344 21.97 -13.99 -37.27
CA ARG A 344 23.22 -13.30 -36.97
C ARG A 344 23.08 -11.84 -37.39
N VAL A 345 23.36 -10.88 -36.50
CA VAL A 345 23.46 -9.45 -36.84
C VAL A 345 24.78 -8.91 -36.29
N VAL A 346 25.53 -8.26 -37.19
CA VAL A 346 26.82 -7.62 -36.96
C VAL A 346 26.60 -6.19 -36.46
N VAL A 347 27.30 -5.79 -35.40
CA VAL A 347 27.28 -4.43 -34.84
C VAL A 347 28.69 -3.83 -34.97
N GLY A 348 28.77 -2.61 -35.48
CA GLY A 348 30.01 -1.84 -35.64
C GLY A 348 30.19 -0.80 -34.52
N ASP A 349 31.45 -0.57 -34.16
CA ASP A 349 31.92 0.35 -33.14
C ASP A 349 31.83 1.83 -33.54
N ASN A 350 31.53 2.70 -32.58
CA ASN A 350 31.78 4.14 -32.65
C ASN A 350 32.30 4.66 -31.30
N THR A 351 33.51 5.21 -31.30
CA THR A 351 34.13 5.89 -30.16
C THR A 351 34.12 7.40 -30.37
N VAL A 352 33.80 8.18 -29.32
CA VAL A 352 33.90 9.65 -29.30
C VAL A 352 34.69 10.10 -28.07
N GLY A 353 35.73 10.89 -28.31
CA GLY A 353 36.70 11.38 -27.32
C GLY A 353 36.24 12.61 -26.54
N GLY A 354 36.69 12.70 -25.28
CA GLY A 354 36.36 13.76 -24.33
C GLY A 354 37.33 14.95 -24.32
N ARG A 355 36.79 16.14 -24.05
CA ARG A 355 37.52 17.34 -23.60
C ARG A 355 37.00 17.77 -22.24
N LYS A 356 37.88 17.86 -21.23
CA LYS A 356 37.57 18.34 -19.88
C LYS A 356 37.47 19.87 -19.87
N ARG A 357 36.41 20.43 -19.30
CA ARG A 357 36.28 21.85 -18.95
C ARG A 357 36.40 22.01 -17.43
N VAL A 358 37.16 23.02 -17.00
CA VAL A 358 37.36 23.38 -15.59
C VAL A 358 36.23 24.31 -15.16
N LEU A 359 35.58 24.00 -14.04
CA LEU A 359 34.42 24.70 -13.48
C LEU A 359 34.85 26.03 -12.83
N SER A 360 34.13 27.10 -13.16
CA SER A 360 34.41 28.46 -12.66
C SER A 360 33.99 28.66 -11.20
N PRO A 361 34.62 29.57 -10.44
CA PRO A 361 34.35 29.81 -9.00
C PRO A 361 32.88 30.07 -8.64
N THR A 362 32.09 30.62 -9.57
CA THR A 362 30.64 30.85 -9.40
C THR A 362 29.85 29.55 -9.23
N SER A 363 30.31 28.45 -9.83
CA SER A 363 29.68 27.13 -9.68
C SER A 363 29.94 26.49 -8.31
N LEU A 364 31.04 26.89 -7.64
CA LEU A 364 31.39 26.40 -6.31
C LEU A 364 30.47 27.01 -5.23
N ASN A 365 30.19 28.31 -5.33
CA ASN A 365 29.28 28.99 -4.39
C ASN A 365 27.84 28.49 -4.55
N LEU A 366 27.40 28.19 -5.78
CA LEU A 366 26.10 27.57 -6.03
C LEU A 366 26.01 26.16 -5.43
N MET A 367 27.08 25.36 -5.55
CA MET A 367 27.19 24.03 -4.93
C MET A 367 27.06 24.09 -3.40
N VAL A 368 27.73 25.05 -2.75
CA VAL A 368 27.65 25.21 -1.29
C VAL A 368 26.23 25.59 -0.85
N ALA A 369 25.55 26.48 -1.57
CA ALA A 369 24.17 26.84 -1.29
C ALA A 369 23.20 25.66 -1.45
N ILE A 370 23.34 24.88 -2.54
CA ILE A 370 22.53 23.69 -2.79
C ILE A 370 22.78 22.62 -1.71
N THR A 371 24.04 22.42 -1.30
CA THR A 371 24.39 21.46 -0.26
C THR A 371 23.81 21.86 1.10
N GLY A 372 23.82 23.16 1.43
CA GLY A 372 23.20 23.68 2.64
C GLY A 372 21.70 23.40 2.71
N VAL A 373 20.96 23.65 1.62
CA VAL A 373 19.51 23.40 1.51
C VAL A 373 19.19 21.90 1.59
N LEU A 374 19.96 21.05 0.89
CA LEU A 374 19.76 19.60 0.93
C LEU A 374 20.08 18.99 2.30
N PHE A 375 21.04 19.55 3.03
CA PHE A 375 21.33 19.16 4.40
C PHE A 375 20.19 19.52 5.36
N THR A 376 19.57 20.69 5.18
CA THR A 376 18.41 21.09 6.01
C THR A 376 17.19 20.19 5.75
N ILE A 377 16.93 19.86 4.48
CA ILE A 377 15.83 18.94 4.09
C ILE A 377 16.08 17.52 4.63
N SER A 378 17.33 17.06 4.64
CA SER A 378 17.69 15.74 5.17
C SER A 378 17.55 15.65 6.69
N ILE A 379 17.87 16.72 7.43
CA ILE A 379 17.61 16.79 8.88
C ILE A 379 16.11 16.79 9.17
N GLN A 380 15.30 17.52 8.40
CA GLN A 380 13.85 17.48 8.53
C GLN A 380 13.25 16.09 8.26
N LYS A 381 13.82 15.33 7.32
CA LYS A 381 13.39 13.94 7.07
C LYS A 381 13.86 12.94 8.13
N PHE A 382 15.03 13.10 8.73
CA PHE A 382 15.47 12.23 9.83
C PHE A 382 14.73 12.50 11.15
N ALA A 383 14.25 13.72 11.35
CA ALA A 383 13.32 14.04 12.44
C ALA A 383 11.90 13.46 12.24
N SER A 384 11.59 12.88 11.07
CA SER A 384 10.25 12.39 10.71
C SER A 384 10.05 10.86 10.83
N THR A 385 11.06 10.09 11.22
CA THR A 385 10.77 8.91 12.05
C THR A 385 10.48 9.46 13.44
N PRO A 386 9.25 9.42 13.96
CA PRO A 386 9.00 9.85 15.32
C PRO A 386 9.76 8.89 16.24
N ALA A 387 10.97 9.27 16.64
CA ALA A 387 11.33 9.10 18.03
C ALA A 387 10.24 9.88 18.75
N VAL A 388 9.18 9.18 19.16
CA VAL A 388 8.11 9.75 19.94
C VAL A 388 8.84 10.28 21.16
N ALA A 389 9.10 11.59 21.16
CA ALA A 389 9.38 12.32 22.36
C ALA A 389 8.03 12.33 23.08
N THR A 390 7.65 11.17 23.63
CA THR A 390 6.57 11.11 24.59
C THR A 390 7.03 12.10 25.64
N SER A 391 6.29 13.20 25.79
CA SER A 391 6.38 13.90 27.06
C SER A 391 6.21 12.78 28.08
N THR A 392 7.18 12.62 28.98
CA THR A 392 7.36 11.42 29.82
C THR A 392 6.16 11.07 30.71
N GLU A 393 5.07 11.83 30.60
CA GLU A 393 3.84 11.76 31.35
C GLU A 393 2.60 11.35 30.51
N ARG A 394 2.68 11.28 29.17
CA ARG A 394 1.53 10.89 28.33
C ARG A 394 1.49 9.38 28.09
N MET A 395 0.31 8.78 28.22
CA MET A 395 0.12 7.35 27.99
C MET A 395 -0.17 7.06 26.51
N PRO A 396 0.62 6.18 25.86
CA PRO A 396 0.43 5.87 24.46
C PRO A 396 -0.75 4.91 24.23
N ILE A 397 -1.54 5.20 23.19
CA ILE A 397 -2.59 4.31 22.65
C ILE A 397 -2.16 3.92 21.24
N LEU A 398 -1.93 2.63 21.01
CA LEU A 398 -1.58 2.14 19.67
C LEU A 398 -2.84 1.95 18.82
N LEU A 399 -3.01 2.80 17.83
CA LEU A 399 -4.15 2.79 16.92
C LEU A 399 -3.71 2.27 15.54
N VAL A 400 -4.41 1.28 15.00
CA VAL A 400 -4.25 0.86 13.61
C VAL A 400 -5.50 1.25 12.84
N ALA A 401 -5.34 1.91 11.70
CA ALA A 401 -6.47 2.30 10.86
C ALA A 401 -6.21 2.00 9.37
N SER A 402 -7.31 1.87 8.63
CA SER A 402 -7.30 1.78 7.18
C SER A 402 -6.80 3.10 6.52
N PRO A 403 -6.11 3.03 5.37
CA PRO A 403 -5.53 4.19 4.67
C PRO A 403 -6.48 5.36 4.44
N GLU A 404 -7.73 5.06 4.11
CA GLU A 404 -8.72 6.05 3.71
C GLU A 404 -9.20 6.92 4.88
N ILE A 405 -9.26 6.38 6.11
CA ILE A 405 -9.69 7.10 7.31
C ILE A 405 -8.51 7.65 8.13
N ALA A 406 -7.30 7.11 7.95
CA ALA A 406 -6.12 7.51 8.72
C ALA A 406 -5.88 9.04 8.74
N PRO A 407 -5.94 9.77 7.62
CA PRO A 407 -5.77 11.22 7.63
C PRO A 407 -6.88 11.98 8.38
N ALA A 408 -8.11 11.44 8.39
CA ALA A 408 -9.19 12.01 9.18
C ALA A 408 -8.96 11.79 10.68
N LEU A 409 -8.37 10.65 11.07
CA LEU A 409 -8.01 10.35 12.44
C LEU A 409 -6.86 11.22 12.95
N GLN A 410 -5.85 11.51 12.12
CA GLN A 410 -4.76 12.45 12.47
C GLN A 410 -5.31 13.85 12.80
N ASN A 411 -6.27 14.31 11.99
CA ASN A 411 -6.95 15.58 12.24
C ASN A 411 -7.79 15.52 13.52
N ALA A 412 -8.51 14.42 13.75
CA ALA A 412 -9.33 14.23 14.94
C ALA A 412 -8.47 14.16 16.22
N GLU A 413 -7.33 13.48 16.18
CA GLU A 413 -6.33 13.43 17.25
C GLU A 413 -5.86 14.85 17.63
N THR A 414 -5.47 15.66 16.64
CA THR A 414 -5.03 17.06 16.89
C THR A 414 -6.11 17.91 17.57
N VAL A 415 -7.39 17.61 17.33
CA VAL A 415 -8.52 18.25 18.02
C VAL A 415 -8.69 17.68 19.42
N TRP A 416 -8.55 16.36 19.58
CA TRP A 416 -8.68 15.67 20.86
C TRP A 416 -7.62 16.10 21.87
N GLU A 417 -6.36 16.23 21.45
CA GLU A 417 -5.23 16.65 22.31
C GLU A 417 -5.46 18.02 22.99
N LYS A 418 -6.35 18.85 22.44
CA LYS A 418 -6.72 20.16 22.98
C LYS A 418 -7.85 20.09 24.02
N THR A 419 -8.44 18.91 24.20
CA THR A 419 -9.48 18.67 25.21
C THR A 419 -8.84 18.29 26.54
N ASN A 420 -9.59 18.46 27.63
CA ASN A 420 -9.13 18.07 28.97
C ASN A 420 -8.83 16.57 29.08
N ASP A 421 -9.54 15.72 28.31
CA ASP A 421 -9.34 14.27 28.30
C ASP A 421 -8.11 13.90 27.45
N GLY A 422 -7.98 14.47 26.24
CA GLY A 422 -6.94 14.09 25.29
C GLY A 422 -5.52 14.52 25.67
N GLN A 423 -5.34 15.53 26.53
CA GLN A 423 -4.01 16.02 26.91
C GLN A 423 -3.14 14.99 27.65
N TYR A 424 -3.74 13.93 28.19
CA TYR A 424 -3.06 12.87 28.97
C TYR A 424 -2.60 11.68 28.11
N TYR A 425 -2.98 11.64 26.84
CA TYR A 425 -2.75 10.50 25.97
C TYR A 425 -1.95 10.90 24.73
N ASP A 426 -1.32 9.90 24.12
CA ASP A 426 -0.59 10.03 22.87
C ASP A 426 -1.12 8.95 21.90
N VAL A 427 -1.71 9.35 20.76
CA VAL A 427 -2.27 8.38 19.82
C VAL A 427 -1.22 8.00 18.79
N VAL A 428 -0.67 6.79 18.93
CA VAL A 428 0.28 6.26 17.97
C VAL A 428 -0.50 5.62 16.82
N LEU A 429 -0.84 6.42 15.81
CA LEU A 429 -1.55 5.94 14.62
C LEU A 429 -0.62 5.24 13.63
N GLN A 430 -0.99 4.02 13.23
CA GLN A 430 -0.38 3.23 12.17
C GLN A 430 -1.38 2.98 11.05
N GLU A 431 -1.00 3.35 9.84
CA GLU A 431 -1.76 3.06 8.63
C GLU A 431 -1.40 1.66 8.12
N LEU A 432 -2.38 0.77 8.01
CA LEU A 432 -2.19 -0.57 7.45
C LEU A 432 -3.36 -0.92 6.52
N ASP A 433 -3.03 -1.64 5.44
CA ASP A 433 -4.04 -2.28 4.60
C ASP A 433 -4.88 -3.28 5.41
N GLU A 434 -6.01 -3.72 4.86
CA GLU A 434 -6.93 -4.62 5.56
C GLU A 434 -6.23 -5.92 6.01
N SER A 435 -5.40 -6.50 5.13
CA SER A 435 -4.66 -7.73 5.42
C SER A 435 -3.60 -7.52 6.52
N GLY A 436 -2.92 -6.37 6.52
CA GLY A 436 -1.98 -5.95 7.54
C GLY A 436 -2.66 -5.71 8.88
N GLY A 437 -3.82 -5.04 8.88
CA GLY A 437 -4.65 -4.80 10.05
C GLY A 437 -5.11 -6.09 10.73
N VAL A 438 -5.67 -7.03 9.96
CA VAL A 438 -6.08 -8.35 10.46
C VAL A 438 -4.89 -9.09 11.08
N ARG A 439 -3.75 -9.16 10.38
CA ARG A 439 -2.54 -9.83 10.90
C ARG A 439 -2.02 -9.15 12.17
N ARG A 440 -1.99 -7.81 12.19
CA ARG A 440 -1.52 -7.01 13.33
C ARG A 440 -2.39 -7.24 14.56
N ALA A 441 -3.71 -7.29 14.39
CA ALA A 441 -4.65 -7.60 15.45
C ALA A 441 -4.54 -9.06 15.94
N LEU A 442 -4.34 -10.04 15.04
CA LEU A 442 -4.26 -11.47 15.39
C LEU A 442 -2.95 -11.86 16.09
N ASN A 443 -1.81 -11.34 15.63
CA ASN A 443 -0.49 -11.67 16.17
C ASN A 443 -0.40 -11.36 17.67
N GLY A 444 -1.10 -10.30 18.09
CA GLY A 444 -1.09 -9.72 19.42
C GLY A 444 0.29 -9.57 20.06
N GLY A 445 0.40 -9.91 21.36
CA GLY A 445 1.60 -9.56 22.16
C GLY A 445 1.73 -8.04 22.34
N GLU A 446 2.92 -7.54 22.66
CA GLU A 446 3.18 -6.09 22.79
C GLU A 446 2.90 -5.32 21.50
N THR A 447 2.90 -6.03 20.38
CA THR A 447 2.64 -5.51 19.05
C THR A 447 1.16 -5.49 18.65
N ALA A 448 0.23 -5.99 19.47
CA ALA A 448 -1.19 -5.83 19.15
C ALA A 448 -1.52 -4.32 19.07
N PRO A 449 -2.43 -3.86 18.21
CA PRO A 449 -3.00 -2.55 18.42
C PRO A 449 -3.88 -2.55 19.67
N ASP A 450 -4.04 -1.39 20.29
CA ASP A 450 -5.04 -1.18 21.32
C ASP A 450 -6.43 -0.97 20.67
N VAL A 451 -6.45 -0.30 19.52
CA VAL A 451 -7.65 -0.04 18.71
C VAL A 451 -7.37 -0.37 17.25
N TRP A 452 -8.32 -1.02 16.60
CA TRP A 452 -8.29 -1.25 15.16
C TRP A 452 -9.54 -0.65 14.48
N ILE A 453 -9.34 0.16 13.44
CA ILE A 453 -10.40 0.78 12.64
C ILE A 453 -10.25 0.31 11.18
N PRO A 454 -10.84 -0.84 10.81
CA PRO A 454 -10.75 -1.34 9.43
C PRO A 454 -11.51 -0.47 8.44
N ALA A 455 -11.43 -0.83 7.15
CA ALA A 455 -12.21 -0.21 6.08
C ALA A 455 -13.71 -0.48 6.26
N ASN A 456 -14.05 -1.72 6.60
CA ASN A 456 -15.41 -2.21 6.68
C ASN A 456 -15.54 -3.38 7.68
N ASP A 457 -16.79 -3.76 7.95
CA ASP A 457 -17.16 -4.87 8.82
C ASP A 457 -16.64 -6.26 8.36
N SER A 458 -16.45 -6.51 7.06
CA SER A 458 -15.94 -7.82 6.57
C SER A 458 -14.51 -8.13 7.02
N ALA A 459 -13.71 -7.10 7.32
CA ALA A 459 -12.41 -7.27 7.93
C ALA A 459 -12.52 -7.91 9.32
N ILE A 460 -13.54 -7.51 10.10
CA ILE A 460 -13.82 -8.05 11.44
C ILE A 460 -14.24 -9.50 11.33
N GLU A 461 -15.04 -9.87 10.33
CA GLU A 461 -15.42 -11.25 10.08
C GLU A 461 -14.21 -12.11 9.72
N SER A 462 -13.32 -11.59 8.87
CA SER A 462 -12.05 -12.24 8.51
C SER A 462 -11.16 -12.45 9.74
N TYR A 463 -11.08 -11.45 10.62
CA TYR A 463 -10.40 -11.58 11.91
C TYR A 463 -11.08 -12.65 12.78
N ASN A 464 -12.40 -12.61 12.95
CA ASN A 464 -13.15 -13.51 13.82
C ASN A 464 -13.08 -14.97 13.35
N ALA A 465 -13.03 -15.21 12.04
CA ALA A 465 -12.81 -16.54 11.48
C ALA A 465 -11.43 -17.13 11.83
N LEU A 466 -10.43 -16.28 12.02
CA LEU A 466 -9.06 -16.67 12.35
C LEU A 466 -8.77 -16.63 13.86
N ALA A 467 -9.46 -15.80 14.63
CA ALA A 467 -9.21 -15.56 16.05
C ALA A 467 -9.06 -16.83 16.89
N PRO A 468 -9.91 -17.88 16.75
CA PRO A 468 -9.75 -19.13 17.50
C PRO A 468 -8.40 -19.83 17.27
N ARG A 469 -7.87 -19.78 16.04
CA ARG A 469 -6.57 -20.39 15.68
C ARG A 469 -5.40 -19.66 16.34
N PHE A 470 -5.55 -18.37 16.58
CA PHE A 470 -4.55 -17.52 17.25
C PHE A 470 -4.81 -17.39 18.76
N LYS A 471 -5.77 -18.14 19.33
CA LYS A 471 -6.19 -18.04 20.74
C LYS A 471 -6.57 -16.60 21.12
N ARG A 472 -7.25 -15.90 20.22
CA ARG A 472 -7.74 -14.54 20.41
C ARG A 472 -9.23 -14.54 20.67
N GLN A 473 -9.71 -13.52 21.38
CA GLN A 473 -11.14 -13.24 21.47
C GLN A 473 -11.65 -12.72 20.13
N THR A 474 -12.89 -13.07 19.81
CA THR A 474 -13.62 -12.47 18.70
C THR A 474 -13.94 -11.02 19.01
N LEU A 475 -13.79 -10.15 18.03
CA LEU A 475 -14.19 -8.74 18.13
C LEU A 475 -15.71 -8.63 17.92
N ALA A 476 -16.35 -7.83 18.76
CA ALA A 476 -17.72 -7.43 18.54
C ALA A 476 -17.79 -6.44 17.36
N LEU A 477 -18.86 -6.54 16.58
CA LEU A 477 -19.17 -5.54 15.55
C LEU A 477 -19.48 -4.22 16.26
N GLY A 478 -18.61 -3.22 16.08
CA GLY A 478 -18.79 -1.90 16.67
C GLY A 478 -19.64 -1.00 15.77
N ASP A 479 -20.25 0.05 16.34
CA ASP A 479 -20.90 1.05 15.48
C ASP A 479 -19.84 1.78 14.63
N SER A 480 -20.17 1.92 13.34
CA SER A 480 -19.49 2.76 12.36
C SER A 480 -19.16 4.15 12.92
N LEU A 481 -17.90 4.58 12.83
CA LEU A 481 -17.48 5.93 13.24
C LEU A 481 -17.79 6.97 12.17
N ALA A 482 -17.55 6.59 10.92
CA ALA A 482 -17.77 7.40 9.75
C ALA A 482 -17.89 6.51 8.52
N ARG A 483 -18.45 7.04 7.45
CA ARG A 483 -18.68 6.29 6.22
C ARG A 483 -18.08 7.00 5.03
N THR A 484 -17.62 6.24 4.04
CA THR A 484 -17.20 6.78 2.75
C THR A 484 -17.64 5.82 1.65
N PRO A 485 -18.49 6.27 0.71
CA PRO A 485 -18.91 5.42 -0.40
C PRO A 485 -17.77 5.16 -1.36
N ILE A 486 -17.80 3.99 -2.00
CA ILE A 486 -16.99 3.72 -3.19
C ILE A 486 -17.65 4.42 -4.37
N VAL A 487 -16.86 5.20 -5.09
CA VAL A 487 -17.29 6.01 -6.24
C VAL A 487 -16.35 5.79 -7.43
N LEU A 488 -16.83 6.16 -8.62
CA LEU A 488 -15.98 6.32 -9.77
C LEU A 488 -15.43 7.75 -9.77
N MET A 489 -14.12 7.88 -9.56
CA MET A 489 -13.39 9.13 -9.73
C MET A 489 -12.85 9.22 -11.15
N ALA A 490 -13.06 10.36 -11.79
CA ALA A 490 -12.63 10.61 -13.16
C ALA A 490 -11.88 11.93 -13.25
N ARG A 491 -10.83 11.97 -14.06
CA ARG A 491 -10.21 13.24 -14.41
C ARG A 491 -11.18 14.12 -15.20
N SER A 492 -11.32 15.39 -14.83
CA SER A 492 -12.26 16.31 -15.48
C SER A 492 -11.97 16.51 -16.97
N ASP A 493 -10.69 16.51 -17.39
CA ASP A 493 -10.32 16.61 -18.81
C ASP A 493 -10.64 15.33 -19.61
N ARG A 494 -10.89 14.21 -18.93
CA ARG A 494 -11.22 12.90 -19.52
C ARG A 494 -12.63 12.40 -19.18
N ALA A 495 -13.43 13.17 -18.46
CA ALA A 495 -14.78 12.81 -18.05
C ALA A 495 -15.85 13.08 -19.12
N GLY A 496 -15.49 13.51 -20.33
CA GLY A 496 -16.44 13.92 -21.38
C GLY A 496 -17.49 12.86 -21.71
N GLU A 497 -17.09 11.59 -21.84
CA GLU A 497 -18.01 10.48 -22.10
C GLU A 497 -18.93 10.18 -20.90
N LEU A 498 -18.40 10.30 -19.68
CA LEU A 498 -19.19 10.13 -18.46
C LEU A 498 -20.22 11.24 -18.31
N ARG A 499 -19.86 12.51 -18.51
CA ARG A 499 -20.81 13.65 -18.47
C ARG A 499 -21.94 13.48 -19.49
N ARG A 500 -21.61 12.98 -20.69
CA ARG A 500 -22.60 12.74 -21.75
C ARG A 500 -23.60 11.65 -21.38
N ARG A 501 -23.15 10.55 -20.78
CA ARG A 501 -24.01 9.40 -20.43
C ARG A 501 -24.68 9.52 -19.07
N PHE A 502 -24.02 10.18 -18.13
CA PHE A 502 -24.41 10.29 -16.73
C PHE A 502 -24.38 11.76 -16.29
N PRO A 503 -25.21 12.64 -16.88
CA PRO A 503 -25.17 14.08 -16.63
C PRO A 503 -25.47 14.47 -15.17
N ASN A 504 -26.13 13.59 -14.42
CA ASN A 504 -26.41 13.76 -12.99
C ASN A 504 -25.38 13.06 -12.08
N HIS A 505 -24.21 12.70 -12.60
CA HIS A 505 -23.16 12.01 -11.86
C HIS A 505 -23.61 10.70 -11.19
N GLN A 506 -24.64 10.06 -11.75
CA GLN A 506 -25.21 8.80 -11.26
C GLN A 506 -25.15 7.75 -12.37
N ILE A 507 -24.46 6.64 -12.09
CA ILE A 507 -24.39 5.49 -12.98
C ILE A 507 -25.57 4.58 -12.68
N GLY A 508 -26.35 4.24 -13.71
CA GLY A 508 -27.58 3.45 -13.56
C GLY A 508 -27.36 1.94 -13.44
N SER A 509 -26.26 1.41 -14.00
CA SER A 509 -25.88 -0.01 -13.94
C SER A 509 -24.39 -0.21 -14.22
N TRP A 510 -23.84 -1.35 -13.82
CA TRP A 510 -22.49 -1.76 -14.18
C TRP A 510 -22.35 -1.99 -15.69
N ASP A 511 -23.38 -2.50 -16.37
CA ASP A 511 -23.39 -2.60 -17.84
C ASP A 511 -23.26 -1.21 -18.50
N ALA A 512 -23.97 -0.19 -17.98
CA ALA A 512 -23.86 1.17 -18.51
C ALA A 512 -22.45 1.75 -18.32
N LEU A 513 -21.81 1.49 -17.18
CA LEU A 513 -20.42 1.88 -16.95
C LEU A 513 -19.45 1.14 -17.88
N ARG A 514 -19.62 -0.17 -18.06
CA ARG A 514 -18.80 -0.96 -19.00
C ARG A 514 -18.85 -0.37 -20.41
N ASP A 515 -20.05 -0.02 -20.87
CA ASP A 515 -20.25 0.56 -22.20
C ASP A 515 -19.60 1.96 -22.31
N ALA A 516 -19.61 2.73 -21.22
CA ALA A 516 -18.90 4.00 -21.13
C ALA A 516 -17.38 3.82 -21.19
N ILE A 517 -16.84 2.85 -20.44
CA ILE A 517 -15.39 2.55 -20.41
C ILE A 517 -14.91 2.16 -21.81
N THR A 518 -15.64 1.28 -22.48
CA THR A 518 -15.31 0.83 -23.84
C THR A 518 -15.28 2.00 -24.83
N ALA A 519 -16.14 3.00 -24.64
CA ALA A 519 -16.22 4.17 -25.53
C ALA A 519 -15.25 5.30 -25.17
N GLY A 520 -14.95 5.51 -23.89
CA GLY A 520 -14.32 6.75 -23.39
C GLY A 520 -13.04 6.57 -22.57
N ALA A 521 -12.76 5.38 -22.05
CA ALA A 521 -11.58 5.10 -21.22
C ALA A 521 -10.98 3.73 -21.53
N SER A 522 -11.00 3.32 -22.81
CA SER A 522 -10.49 2.01 -23.18
C SER A 522 -8.99 1.93 -22.90
N GLY A 523 -8.58 0.90 -22.15
CA GLY A 523 -7.20 0.76 -21.66
C GLY A 523 -6.77 1.77 -20.60
N HIS A 524 -7.69 2.58 -20.06
CA HIS A 524 -7.41 3.64 -19.09
C HIS A 524 -8.35 3.59 -17.87
N PHE A 525 -8.95 2.44 -17.59
CA PHE A 525 -9.77 2.23 -16.40
C PHE A 525 -8.93 1.70 -15.25
N GLY A 526 -9.07 2.26 -14.04
CA GLY A 526 -8.30 1.88 -12.87
C GLY A 526 -9.11 0.99 -11.93
N LEU A 527 -8.61 -0.23 -11.69
CA LEU A 527 -9.08 -1.12 -10.63
C LEU A 527 -7.93 -1.46 -9.69
N SER A 528 -8.20 -1.47 -8.39
CA SER A 528 -7.27 -1.97 -7.40
C SER A 528 -7.33 -3.49 -7.26
N ASP A 529 -6.23 -4.07 -6.78
CA ASP A 529 -6.07 -5.49 -6.50
C ASP A 529 -7.05 -5.91 -5.38
N PRO A 530 -7.99 -6.84 -5.63
CA PRO A 530 -8.98 -7.23 -4.66
C PRO A 530 -8.42 -8.08 -3.51
N GLN A 531 -7.19 -8.61 -3.63
CA GLN A 531 -6.54 -9.32 -2.53
C GLN A 531 -5.81 -8.39 -1.57
N LYS A 532 -5.53 -7.15 -2.00
CA LYS A 532 -4.75 -6.16 -1.24
C LYS A 532 -5.58 -4.98 -0.76
N THR A 533 -6.71 -4.70 -1.42
CA THR A 533 -7.52 -3.51 -1.16
C THR A 533 -8.99 -3.85 -1.01
N SER A 534 -9.63 -3.24 -0.01
CA SER A 534 -11.06 -3.38 0.25
C SER A 534 -11.90 -2.83 -0.90
N VAL A 535 -11.51 -1.69 -1.49
CA VAL A 535 -12.17 -1.11 -2.68
C VAL A 535 -12.24 -2.11 -3.83
N GLY A 536 -11.11 -2.79 -4.10
CA GLY A 536 -11.02 -3.76 -5.19
C GLY A 536 -11.89 -4.99 -4.94
N ALA A 537 -11.95 -5.45 -3.69
CA ALA A 537 -12.77 -6.58 -3.26
C ALA A 537 -14.27 -6.24 -3.32
N LEU A 538 -14.66 -5.13 -2.69
CA LEU A 538 -16.04 -4.67 -2.58
C LEU A 538 -16.63 -4.30 -3.95
N THR A 539 -15.86 -3.62 -4.81
CA THR A 539 -16.27 -3.34 -6.19
C THR A 539 -16.73 -4.61 -6.91
N ARG A 540 -15.89 -5.66 -6.87
CA ARG A 540 -16.19 -6.92 -7.56
C ARG A 540 -17.37 -7.63 -6.91
N PHE A 541 -17.55 -7.49 -5.60
CA PHE A 541 -18.74 -7.98 -4.92
C PHE A 541 -20.01 -7.31 -5.45
N SER A 542 -20.07 -5.98 -5.54
CA SER A 542 -21.24 -5.28 -6.09
C SER A 542 -21.51 -5.64 -7.55
N MET A 543 -20.45 -5.71 -8.37
CA MET A 543 -20.53 -6.20 -9.74
C MET A 543 -21.12 -7.62 -9.81
N SER A 544 -20.66 -8.53 -8.95
CA SER A 544 -21.17 -9.91 -8.90
C SER A 544 -22.63 -9.97 -8.53
N ARG A 545 -23.09 -9.08 -7.65
CA ARG A 545 -24.48 -9.03 -7.21
C ARG A 545 -25.41 -8.49 -8.30
N GLU A 546 -25.06 -7.40 -8.97
CA GLU A 546 -25.88 -6.90 -10.08
C GLU A 546 -25.96 -7.93 -11.22
N TRP A 547 -24.83 -8.58 -11.53
CA TRP A 547 -24.81 -9.66 -12.50
C TRP A 547 -25.69 -10.83 -12.07
N ALA A 548 -25.61 -11.24 -10.80
CA ALA A 548 -26.43 -12.32 -10.25
C ALA A 548 -27.93 -11.99 -10.31
N ASP A 549 -28.32 -10.78 -9.89
CA ASP A 549 -29.70 -10.30 -9.93
C ASP A 549 -30.25 -10.34 -11.37
N SER A 550 -29.44 -9.93 -12.35
CA SER A 550 -29.80 -9.95 -13.78
C SER A 550 -29.93 -11.36 -14.36
N ASN A 551 -29.34 -12.37 -13.71
CA ASN A 551 -29.36 -13.77 -14.14
C ASN A 551 -30.21 -14.66 -13.21
N GLY A 552 -30.92 -14.10 -12.23
CA GLY A 552 -31.73 -14.86 -11.28
C GLY A 552 -30.93 -15.81 -10.38
N MET A 553 -29.69 -15.43 -10.01
CA MET A 553 -28.77 -16.24 -9.20
C MET A 553 -28.42 -15.54 -7.89
N ALA A 554 -27.88 -16.29 -6.93
CA ALA A 554 -27.28 -15.69 -5.74
C ALA A 554 -25.86 -15.13 -6.06
N PRO A 555 -25.41 -14.04 -5.42
CA PRO A 555 -24.06 -13.47 -5.65
C PRO A 555 -22.92 -14.49 -5.48
N ARG A 556 -23.04 -15.38 -4.48
CA ARG A 556 -22.08 -16.47 -4.24
C ARG A 556 -21.99 -17.48 -5.39
N GLU A 557 -23.07 -17.67 -6.14
CA GLU A 557 -23.11 -18.55 -7.32
C GLU A 557 -22.53 -17.84 -8.53
N ALA A 558 -22.81 -16.54 -8.69
CA ALA A 558 -22.19 -15.72 -9.72
C ALA A 558 -20.66 -15.71 -9.62
N ALA A 559 -20.10 -15.65 -8.40
CA ALA A 559 -18.65 -15.76 -8.18
C ALA A 559 -18.01 -17.06 -8.72
N LYS A 560 -18.81 -18.12 -8.94
CA LYS A 560 -18.37 -19.41 -9.52
C LYS A 560 -18.70 -19.53 -11.01
N SER A 561 -19.47 -18.60 -11.57
CA SER A 561 -19.96 -18.65 -12.94
C SER A 561 -18.92 -18.18 -13.95
N ASN A 562 -18.67 -18.98 -14.98
CA ASN A 562 -17.85 -18.56 -16.12
C ASN A 562 -18.45 -17.36 -16.85
N GLY A 563 -19.79 -17.24 -16.86
CA GLY A 563 -20.48 -16.11 -17.48
C GLY A 563 -20.16 -14.79 -16.79
N PHE A 564 -20.15 -14.78 -15.45
CA PHE A 564 -19.76 -13.62 -14.66
C PHE A 564 -18.31 -13.22 -14.94
N TRP A 565 -17.37 -14.16 -14.90
CA TRP A 565 -15.95 -13.83 -15.14
C TRP A 565 -15.67 -13.39 -16.58
N LYS A 566 -16.38 -13.93 -17.57
CA LYS A 566 -16.31 -13.44 -18.96
C LYS A 566 -16.81 -12.00 -19.06
N TRP A 567 -17.91 -11.68 -18.38
CA TRP A 567 -18.46 -10.34 -18.30
C TRP A 567 -17.50 -9.39 -17.56
N MET A 568 -16.95 -9.79 -16.40
CA MET A 568 -16.01 -9.02 -15.59
C MET A 568 -14.70 -8.71 -16.33
N ASN A 569 -14.22 -9.64 -17.15
CA ASN A 569 -13.01 -9.48 -17.94
C ASN A 569 -13.05 -8.25 -18.87
N THR A 570 -14.23 -7.75 -19.21
CA THR A 570 -14.34 -6.50 -20.00
C THR A 570 -13.85 -5.27 -19.23
N PHE A 571 -14.00 -5.22 -17.90
CA PHE A 571 -13.40 -4.17 -17.08
C PHE A 571 -11.90 -4.40 -16.92
N GLU A 572 -11.50 -5.64 -16.65
CA GLU A 572 -10.09 -6.00 -16.41
C GLU A 572 -9.21 -5.78 -17.64
N LEU A 573 -9.71 -6.07 -18.86
CA LEU A 573 -9.00 -5.79 -20.11
C LEU A 573 -8.82 -4.28 -20.39
N ASN A 574 -9.66 -3.43 -19.79
CA ASN A 574 -9.50 -1.98 -19.88
C ASN A 574 -8.64 -1.41 -18.75
N THR A 575 -8.08 -2.28 -17.90
CA THR A 575 -7.20 -1.90 -16.79
C THR A 575 -5.73 -2.15 -17.17
N PRO A 576 -4.85 -1.13 -17.21
CA PRO A 576 -3.43 -1.32 -17.53
C PRO A 576 -2.74 -2.34 -16.63
N SER A 577 -3.08 -2.30 -15.34
CA SER A 577 -2.62 -3.22 -14.30
C SER A 577 -3.47 -3.03 -13.05
N ALA A 578 -3.69 -4.08 -12.27
CA ALA A 578 -4.31 -3.94 -10.96
C ALA A 578 -3.38 -3.16 -10.02
N TYR A 579 -3.87 -2.09 -9.39
CA TYR A 579 -3.07 -1.27 -8.48
C TYR A 579 -2.93 -1.97 -7.12
N PRO A 580 -1.71 -2.07 -6.56
CA PRO A 580 -1.50 -2.77 -5.30
C PRO A 580 -2.04 -2.01 -4.09
N SER A 581 -2.20 -0.69 -4.20
CA SER A 581 -2.77 0.18 -3.17
C SER A 581 -3.76 1.19 -3.77
N MET A 582 -4.67 1.69 -2.94
CA MET A 582 -5.61 2.75 -3.34
C MET A 582 -4.87 4.07 -3.57
N SER A 583 -3.91 4.40 -2.71
CA SER A 583 -3.09 5.61 -2.83
C SER A 583 -2.36 5.70 -4.17
N ASP A 584 -1.83 4.57 -4.68
CA ASP A 584 -1.17 4.54 -6.00
C ASP A 584 -2.15 4.87 -7.14
N LEU A 585 -3.38 4.35 -7.06
CA LEU A 585 -4.42 4.61 -8.06
C LEU A 585 -4.90 6.07 -7.99
N VAL A 586 -5.11 6.64 -6.80
CA VAL A 586 -5.47 8.07 -6.64
C VAL A 586 -4.35 8.97 -7.16
N ASN A 587 -3.10 8.67 -6.82
CA ASN A 587 -1.94 9.44 -7.30
C ASN A 587 -1.83 9.38 -8.83
N ASP A 588 -2.06 8.21 -9.44
CA ASP A 588 -2.04 8.09 -10.90
C ASP A 588 -3.20 8.89 -11.52
N LEU A 589 -4.41 8.82 -10.99
CA LEU A 589 -5.57 9.60 -11.47
C LEU A 589 -5.36 11.13 -11.40
N THR A 590 -4.56 11.60 -10.45
CA THR A 590 -4.37 13.03 -10.17
C THR A 590 -3.10 13.60 -10.81
N GLN A 591 -2.24 12.75 -11.38
CA GLN A 591 -1.05 13.20 -12.11
C GLN A 591 -1.39 13.83 -13.47
N ASP A 592 -0.89 15.05 -13.67
CA ASP A 592 -1.02 15.78 -14.92
C ASP A 592 -0.26 15.11 -16.07
N GLY A 593 -0.95 14.89 -17.20
CA GLY A 593 -0.37 14.49 -18.50
C GLY A 593 0.23 13.07 -18.62
N ALA A 594 0.70 12.47 -17.53
CA ALA A 594 1.39 11.17 -17.52
C ALA A 594 0.54 10.00 -16.98
N SER A 595 -0.69 10.27 -16.56
CA SER A 595 -1.54 9.27 -15.94
C SER A 595 -1.85 8.09 -16.87
N ARG A 596 -1.72 6.88 -16.33
CA ARG A 596 -2.12 5.64 -17.02
C ARG A 596 -3.63 5.44 -16.99
N VAL A 597 -4.33 6.10 -16.08
CA VAL A 597 -5.76 5.90 -15.81
C VAL A 597 -6.53 7.21 -15.92
N TRP A 598 -7.68 7.16 -16.60
CA TRP A 598 -8.55 8.32 -16.74
C TRP A 598 -9.65 8.30 -15.70
N TRP A 599 -10.20 7.11 -15.46
CA TRP A 599 -11.25 6.86 -14.47
C TRP A 599 -10.82 5.70 -13.58
N GLY A 600 -11.15 5.72 -12.30
CA GLY A 600 -10.85 4.63 -11.38
C GLY A 600 -11.80 4.60 -10.19
N LEU A 601 -11.94 3.43 -9.60
CA LEU A 601 -12.79 3.24 -8.42
C LEU A 601 -11.99 3.53 -7.16
N THR A 602 -12.54 4.40 -6.31
CA THR A 602 -11.90 4.93 -5.10
C THR A 602 -12.96 5.25 -4.04
N TYR A 603 -12.53 5.72 -2.88
CA TYR A 603 -13.41 6.29 -1.87
C TYR A 603 -13.74 7.75 -2.19
N GLU A 604 -14.96 8.18 -1.87
CA GLU A 604 -15.36 9.58 -1.99
C GLU A 604 -14.47 10.52 -1.16
N SER A 605 -14.02 10.07 0.01
CA SER A 605 -13.09 10.81 0.86
C SER A 605 -11.76 11.12 0.16
N ASP A 606 -11.24 10.20 -0.67
CA ASP A 606 -10.03 10.42 -1.46
C ASP A 606 -10.29 11.43 -2.59
N ALA A 607 -11.44 11.33 -3.26
CA ALA A 607 -11.83 12.28 -4.29
C ALA A 607 -12.02 13.69 -3.72
N LEU A 608 -12.66 13.82 -2.54
CA LEU A 608 -12.82 15.10 -1.84
C LEU A 608 -11.48 15.70 -1.42
N ARG A 609 -10.54 14.88 -0.95
CA ARG A 609 -9.18 15.30 -0.63
C ARG A 609 -8.42 15.78 -1.86
N SER A 610 -8.63 15.13 -3.00
CA SER A 610 -8.07 15.52 -4.29
C SER A 610 -8.64 16.89 -4.73
N MET A 611 -9.97 17.05 -4.66
CA MET A 611 -10.63 18.31 -4.98
C MET A 611 -10.22 19.46 -4.05
N SER A 612 -9.97 19.21 -2.76
CA SER A 612 -9.54 20.25 -1.82
C SER A 612 -8.11 20.74 -2.07
N LYS A 613 -7.28 19.92 -2.73
CA LYS A 613 -5.96 20.33 -3.27
C LYS A 613 -6.07 21.11 -4.59
N GLY A 614 -7.27 21.26 -5.13
CA GLY A 614 -7.53 21.95 -6.40
C GLY A 614 -7.41 21.06 -7.63
N GLU A 615 -7.26 19.74 -7.46
CA GLU A 615 -7.14 18.80 -8.57
C GLU A 615 -8.46 18.74 -9.36
N ALA A 616 -8.34 18.62 -10.67
CA ALA A 616 -9.47 18.66 -11.60
C ALA A 616 -10.07 17.27 -11.78
N VAL A 617 -10.83 16.83 -10.78
CA VAL A 617 -11.46 15.50 -10.72
C VAL A 617 -12.97 15.62 -10.53
N GLU A 618 -13.70 14.62 -10.98
CA GLU A 618 -15.16 14.45 -10.86
C GLU A 618 -15.49 13.11 -10.21
N VAL A 619 -16.64 13.07 -9.56
CA VAL A 619 -17.18 11.89 -8.89
C VAL A 619 -18.45 11.44 -9.59
N TYR A 620 -18.59 10.14 -9.79
CA TYR A 620 -19.79 9.50 -10.30
C TYR A 620 -20.17 8.36 -9.35
N TYR A 621 -21.38 8.38 -8.82
CA TYR A 621 -21.86 7.34 -7.92
C TYR A 621 -22.25 6.09 -8.69
N LEU A 622 -21.89 4.95 -8.13
CA LEU A 622 -22.18 3.62 -8.66
C LEU A 622 -23.67 3.29 -8.52
N PRO A 623 -24.20 2.35 -9.34
CA PRO A 623 -25.61 1.94 -9.29
C PRO A 623 -26.05 1.41 -7.92
N ARG A 624 -25.10 0.83 -7.18
CA ARG A 624 -25.28 0.39 -5.81
C ARG A 624 -24.14 0.97 -4.99
N THR A 625 -24.48 1.86 -4.07
CA THR A 625 -23.49 2.57 -3.28
C THR A 625 -23.00 1.65 -2.17
N ILE A 626 -21.80 1.10 -2.35
CA ILE A 626 -21.12 0.35 -1.30
C ILE A 626 -20.48 1.35 -0.34
N LEU A 627 -20.70 1.18 0.96
CA LEU A 627 -20.11 2.02 1.99
C LEU A 627 -18.96 1.28 2.68
N ALA A 628 -17.80 1.93 2.78
CA ALA A 628 -16.84 1.64 3.84
C ALA A 628 -17.31 2.35 5.10
N ASP A 629 -17.49 1.63 6.20
CA ASP A 629 -18.19 2.10 7.40
C ASP A 629 -17.31 2.19 8.65
N HIS A 630 -16.02 1.86 8.56
CA HIS A 630 -15.00 2.15 9.58
C HIS A 630 -15.45 1.92 11.03
N PRO A 631 -15.75 0.67 11.40
CA PRO A 631 -16.11 0.31 12.78
C PRO A 631 -14.91 0.54 13.73
N PHE A 632 -15.20 0.93 14.97
CA PHE A 632 -14.17 1.04 16.02
C PHE A 632 -14.07 -0.28 16.80
N CYS A 633 -12.97 -1.00 16.64
CA CYS A 633 -12.72 -2.27 17.32
C CYS A 633 -11.74 -2.12 18.49
N ASP A 634 -12.19 -2.50 19.67
CA ASP A 634 -11.34 -2.63 20.85
C ASP A 634 -10.55 -3.94 20.77
N VAL A 635 -9.21 -3.87 20.68
CA VAL A 635 -8.35 -5.06 20.57
C VAL A 635 -7.64 -5.32 21.90
N GLU A 636 -7.79 -6.54 22.43
CA GLU A 636 -7.12 -6.92 23.68
C GLU A 636 -5.63 -7.16 23.47
N ARG A 637 -4.83 -6.20 23.91
CA ARG A 637 -3.37 -6.33 23.96
C ARG A 637 -2.94 -6.96 25.29
N VAL A 638 -2.17 -8.04 25.20
CA VAL A 638 -1.61 -8.72 26.38
C VAL A 638 -0.67 -7.76 27.09
N GLY A 639 -0.89 -7.55 28.39
CA GLY A 639 -0.08 -6.65 29.21
C GLY A 639 -0.45 -5.17 29.10
N ALA A 640 -1.48 -4.79 28.33
CA ALA A 640 -2.01 -3.43 28.40
C ALA A 640 -2.63 -3.18 29.78
N GLY A 641 -2.26 -2.07 30.41
CA GLY A 641 -2.83 -1.66 31.69
C GLY A 641 -4.30 -1.26 31.58
N VAL A 642 -5.00 -1.22 32.72
CA VAL A 642 -6.41 -0.77 32.80
C VAL A 642 -6.61 0.66 32.27
N GLU A 643 -5.58 1.49 32.41
CA GLU A 643 -5.57 2.87 31.95
C GLU A 643 -5.67 2.94 30.41
N VAL A 644 -5.02 2.04 29.67
CA VAL A 644 -5.13 1.98 28.20
C VAL A 644 -6.58 1.67 27.79
N ALA A 645 -7.28 0.81 28.52
CA ALA A 645 -8.68 0.51 28.25
C ALA A 645 -9.57 1.75 28.46
N ALA A 646 -9.34 2.53 29.51
CA ALA A 646 -10.04 3.80 29.74
C ALA A 646 -9.76 4.80 28.61
N ALA A 647 -8.48 4.96 28.26
CA ALA A 647 -8.01 5.87 27.20
C ALA A 647 -8.68 5.58 25.85
N ARG A 648 -8.80 4.29 25.48
CA ARG A 648 -9.52 3.88 24.26
C ARG A 648 -10.99 4.29 24.28
N GLN A 649 -11.67 4.09 25.40
CA GLN A 649 -13.09 4.45 25.51
C GLN A 649 -13.30 5.96 25.49
N GLU A 650 -12.38 6.74 26.06
CA GLU A 650 -12.39 8.20 25.98
C GLU A 650 -12.16 8.67 24.55
N PHE A 651 -11.18 8.12 23.84
CA PHE A 651 -10.95 8.45 22.43
C PHE A 651 -12.15 8.05 21.55
N LYS A 652 -12.72 6.86 21.76
CA LYS A 652 -13.95 6.40 21.07
C LYS A 652 -15.12 7.37 21.31
N ARG A 653 -15.30 7.81 22.56
CA ARG A 653 -16.33 8.79 22.95
C ARG A 653 -16.09 10.12 22.25
N PHE A 654 -14.85 10.59 22.21
CA PHE A 654 -14.47 11.80 21.49
C PHE A 654 -14.77 11.68 19.99
N LEU A 655 -14.36 10.61 19.31
CA LEU A 655 -14.62 10.41 17.89
C LEU A 655 -16.13 10.42 17.55
N ARG A 656 -16.97 10.03 18.50
CA ARG A 656 -18.45 10.04 18.38
C ARG A 656 -19.10 11.35 18.85
N SER A 657 -18.35 12.21 19.54
CA SER A 657 -18.83 13.54 19.93
C SER A 657 -19.05 14.44 18.72
N GLU A 658 -19.73 15.57 18.91
CA GLU A 658 -19.94 16.56 17.86
C GLU A 658 -18.61 17.06 17.26
N ASP A 659 -17.61 17.36 18.10
CA ASP A 659 -16.31 17.85 17.63
C ASP A 659 -15.53 16.79 16.85
N GLY A 660 -15.54 15.54 17.32
CA GLY A 660 -14.91 14.42 16.61
C GLY A 660 -15.57 14.17 15.25
N GLN A 661 -16.90 14.07 15.23
CA GLN A 661 -17.67 13.87 14.00
C GLN A 661 -17.52 15.05 13.02
N LYS A 662 -17.42 16.28 13.52
CA LYS A 662 -17.12 17.47 12.72
C LYS A 662 -15.72 17.40 12.10
N SER A 663 -14.72 16.93 12.84
CA SER A 663 -13.36 16.75 12.32
C SER A 663 -13.32 15.69 11.20
N LEU A 664 -14.02 14.57 11.39
CA LEU A 664 -14.18 13.53 10.37
C LEU A 664 -14.90 14.07 9.12
N LEU A 665 -15.98 14.83 9.31
CA LEU A 665 -16.74 15.49 8.25
C LEU A 665 -15.88 16.43 7.39
N LEU A 666 -15.09 17.29 8.03
CA LEU A 666 -14.21 18.23 7.34
C LEU A 666 -13.07 17.52 6.57
N SER A 667 -12.75 16.28 6.97
CA SER A 667 -11.77 15.43 6.28
C SER A 667 -12.38 14.63 5.11
N GLY A 668 -13.65 14.88 4.77
CA GLY A 668 -14.34 14.23 3.65
C GLY A 668 -15.02 12.90 4.00
N MET A 669 -15.08 12.54 5.28
CA MET A 669 -15.83 11.37 5.73
C MET A 669 -17.29 11.76 6.00
N ARG A 670 -18.24 10.84 5.79
CA ARG A 670 -19.64 11.07 6.18
C ARG A 670 -19.81 10.71 7.65
N PRO A 671 -20.28 11.63 8.51
CA PRO A 671 -20.44 11.36 9.92
C PRO A 671 -21.58 10.37 10.14
N SER A 672 -21.44 9.52 11.16
CA SER A 672 -22.52 8.66 11.64
C SER A 672 -23.63 9.48 12.30
N ASN A 673 -23.31 10.66 12.84
CA ASN A 673 -24.30 11.63 13.30
C ASN A 673 -24.81 12.50 12.14
N LEU A 674 -26.01 12.20 11.65
CA LEU A 674 -26.62 12.87 10.50
C LEU A 674 -26.93 14.36 10.75
N SER A 675 -27.12 14.80 12.01
CA SER A 675 -27.42 16.20 12.30
C SER A 675 -26.30 17.17 11.89
N LEU A 676 -25.07 16.67 11.75
CA LEU A 676 -23.91 17.48 11.37
C LEU A 676 -23.76 17.68 9.86
N GLN A 677 -24.48 16.91 9.04
CA GLN A 677 -24.28 16.89 7.59
C GLN A 677 -24.68 18.18 6.86
N THR A 678 -25.42 19.08 7.51
CA THR A 678 -25.94 20.31 6.86
C THR A 678 -25.49 21.61 7.52
N HIS A 679 -25.03 21.56 8.77
CA HIS A 679 -24.85 22.77 9.60
C HIS A 679 -23.38 23.17 9.86
N VAL A 680 -22.42 22.39 9.38
CA VAL A 680 -21.00 22.65 9.60
C VAL A 680 -20.43 23.58 8.53
N LYS A 681 -19.85 24.72 8.96
CA LYS A 681 -19.09 25.60 8.07
C LYS A 681 -17.88 24.87 7.50
N GLY A 682 -17.68 24.95 6.19
CA GLY A 682 -16.59 24.26 5.49
C GLY A 682 -16.89 22.80 5.16
N ASN A 683 -18.13 22.35 5.35
CA ASN A 683 -18.55 21.01 4.97
C ASN A 683 -18.33 20.78 3.45
N PRO A 684 -17.52 19.77 3.07
CA PRO A 684 -17.22 19.52 1.66
C PRO A 684 -18.46 19.09 0.84
N PHE A 685 -19.46 18.48 1.46
CA PHE A 685 -20.68 18.01 0.79
C PHE A 685 -21.66 19.14 0.43
N THR A 686 -21.52 20.32 1.07
CA THR A 686 -22.32 21.52 0.75
C THR A 686 -21.56 22.52 -0.14
N ASN A 687 -20.32 22.20 -0.52
CA ASN A 687 -19.51 23.06 -1.37
C ASN A 687 -20.02 23.02 -2.81
N VAL A 688 -20.49 24.17 -3.33
CA VAL A 688 -21.07 24.30 -4.68
C VAL A 688 -20.10 23.84 -5.79
N ASN A 689 -18.79 24.10 -5.63
CA ASN A 689 -17.80 23.66 -6.63
C ASN A 689 -17.66 22.14 -6.63
N PHE A 690 -17.67 21.50 -5.46
CA PHE A 690 -17.59 20.05 -5.36
C PHE A 690 -18.89 19.39 -5.85
N GLN A 691 -20.04 19.99 -5.56
CA GLN A 691 -21.34 19.55 -6.08
C GLN A 691 -21.41 19.63 -7.61
N SER A 692 -20.86 20.70 -8.21
CA SER A 692 -20.77 20.81 -9.67
C SER A 692 -19.87 19.75 -10.32
N ARG A 693 -19.07 19.05 -9.52
CA ARG A 693 -18.21 17.93 -9.93
C ARG A 693 -18.74 16.58 -9.48
N GLY A 694 -20.01 16.52 -9.06
CA GLY A 694 -20.72 15.27 -8.77
C GLY A 694 -20.77 14.85 -7.31
N ILE A 695 -20.31 15.65 -6.35
CA ILE A 695 -20.50 15.31 -4.93
C ILE A 695 -21.95 15.52 -4.52
N HIS A 696 -22.59 14.51 -3.94
CA HIS A 696 -23.98 14.57 -3.47
C HIS A 696 -24.04 14.67 -1.94
N GLN A 697 -25.02 15.40 -1.42
CA GLN A 697 -25.27 15.44 0.03
C GLN A 697 -25.91 14.15 0.51
N THR A 698 -26.92 13.67 -0.23
CA THR A 698 -27.62 12.43 0.06
C THR A 698 -27.05 11.29 -0.78
N LEU A 699 -26.90 10.13 -0.17
CA LEU A 699 -26.53 8.91 -0.88
C LEU A 699 -27.77 8.14 -1.32
N GLY A 700 -27.59 7.33 -2.35
CA GLY A 700 -28.60 6.36 -2.78
C GLY A 700 -28.77 5.22 -1.78
N ARG A 701 -29.33 4.11 -2.25
CA ARG A 701 -29.51 2.90 -1.46
C ARG A 701 -28.14 2.33 -1.05
N ASP A 702 -27.93 2.23 0.26
CA ASP A 702 -26.78 1.56 0.87
C ASP A 702 -26.78 0.06 0.51
N GLU A 703 -25.65 -0.42 0.04
CA GLU A 703 -25.37 -1.82 -0.19
C GLU A 703 -24.30 -2.31 0.79
N ARG A 704 -24.73 -3.12 1.75
CA ARG A 704 -23.83 -3.87 2.63
C ARG A 704 -23.37 -5.16 1.97
N ASP A 705 -22.14 -5.54 2.27
CA ASP A 705 -21.60 -6.80 1.83
C ASP A 705 -22.23 -7.98 2.58
N GLY A 706 -22.40 -9.07 1.85
CA GLY A 706 -22.79 -10.35 2.42
C GLY A 706 -21.54 -11.16 2.69
N SER A 707 -21.18 -11.32 3.95
CA SER A 707 -20.01 -12.03 4.49
C SER A 707 -19.56 -13.29 3.73
N SER A 708 -20.51 -14.10 3.28
CA SER A 708 -20.19 -15.39 2.65
C SER A 708 -19.77 -15.32 1.17
N THR A 709 -19.99 -14.20 0.48
CA THR A 709 -19.71 -14.10 -0.97
C THR A 709 -18.27 -13.67 -1.24
N LEU A 710 -17.76 -12.71 -0.46
CA LEU A 710 -16.45 -12.10 -0.68
C LEU A 710 -15.31 -13.13 -0.69
N PRO A 711 -15.22 -14.09 0.25
CA PRO A 711 -14.14 -15.10 0.22
C PRO A 711 -14.18 -16.00 -1.01
N VAL A 712 -15.38 -16.32 -1.53
CA VAL A 712 -15.54 -17.14 -2.74
C VAL A 712 -15.07 -16.37 -3.97
N LEU A 713 -15.44 -15.08 -4.05
CA LEU A 713 -15.06 -14.19 -5.12
C LEU A 713 -13.53 -13.97 -5.16
N LEU A 714 -12.92 -13.67 -4.01
CA LEU A 714 -11.47 -13.50 -3.89
C LEU A 714 -10.70 -14.78 -4.23
N GLY A 715 -11.20 -15.93 -3.78
CA GLY A 715 -10.61 -17.23 -4.10
C GLY A 715 -10.69 -17.58 -5.59
N ALA A 716 -11.78 -17.22 -6.27
CA ALA A 716 -11.94 -17.41 -7.70
C ALA A 716 -11.05 -16.46 -8.50
N TRP A 717 -10.95 -15.19 -8.09
CA TRP A 717 -10.04 -14.21 -8.70
C TRP A 717 -8.59 -14.65 -8.57
N ALA A 718 -8.15 -15.04 -7.37
CA ALA A 718 -6.77 -15.49 -7.12
C ALA A 718 -6.36 -16.67 -8.00
N LYS A 719 -7.27 -17.60 -8.31
CA LYS A 719 -7.00 -18.74 -9.19
C LYS A 719 -6.82 -18.37 -10.65
N ARG A 720 -7.36 -17.23 -11.08
CA ARG A 720 -7.30 -16.74 -12.46
C ARG A 720 -5.97 -16.03 -12.78
N PHE A 721 -5.33 -15.46 -11.76
CA PHE A 721 -4.11 -14.65 -11.89
C PHE A 721 -2.86 -15.28 -11.25
N LYS A 722 -2.96 -16.53 -10.80
CA LYS A 722 -1.81 -17.42 -10.55
C LYS A 722 -1.43 -18.11 -11.85
#